data_AF-A0A8J3N2P6-F1
#
_entry.id   AF-A0A8J3N2P6-F1
#
_cell.length_a   1.000
_cell.length_b   1.000
_cell.length_c   1.000
_cell.angle_alpha   90.00
_cell.angle_beta   90.00
_cell.angle_gamma   90.00
#
_symmetry.space_group_name_H-M   'P 1'
#
loop_
_entity.id
_entity.type
_entity.pdbx_description
1 polymer ?
#
loop_
_entity_poly.entity_id
_entity_poly.type
_entity_poly.pdbx_seq_one_letter_code
_entity_poly.pdbx_strand_id
1 'polypeptide(L)'
;MQEQDISMDNKKIREIGNINESLLEAQPLVEDESVTFGFQTVRSNGRKLSGSYYTPSSLVEFLLDLTFDPILDNACARLDPEKALLDLKVCDPACGSGTFLIAAAQRIAECLDTIRSDRRKQQKDVERTALREVSKKSLYGVDLNPQAVGLSKVCIWLQTLERDKPLFPLDDHIKCGNSLLGIELDRRLSDKRCGSKMPNKNIDNKRESHLSGEVKQVLLNPLLSIDLTDASVLERWLDEMLRVVKNVVSPMKGKELILSLLFYKYLSDLSEPSLLDNEFYIVRPACRWEAVQTHPVDGTLGDFITNITREAISLNPNLKGILGFIHYGEYKDGKRVVNDTVLRKLIEIISCYNLAHVTKNIDFWDNTYAYLLQHLPDPHNAAQNQFYTPRDVARLMVEMIKPTYNGNDNFYDPACGSGCLSGLSHYLKGLSNGQEADKRFVGQDKISIASALAKMDLGFSWTVELYQEDTLRNPLRGNSGKLKNFDYVMANPPWNLSGCDREIYINDPDRFPYGIPPTRNADWGWVQHVLASLNKDHGRAAVILDLGALSRGSGSESPESERNIRKAIIEDDILDAIISLPRNLFYTTAAPCCLLIFDINKRQEYKGKVLFIDALNYMKRSRTSRKIDLQKEERDRIIEAYNLRKTIKDFCCVASLKAISSNDYDLRPVLYVSQEINIHYRSQHVIERELAEVSQIRTSNDLKILEHLHYPSEEPVHSDDILKIYLSDMSKDNLDEDLRALLENSEKSRGQELALEIERRERVSHLLFALDVERIPLKKCANIYSGFTPTKKEKKAAELWTEGEYISWVKAGDLEQEYILETEGRLPVILTRNDICSRRAVRPINTIVLAICGGGSTVGKTAVLGIPAAINQAVCCIYPQEDTLDHSYLFCYLTYMRRRWGREVTGGRQDLTLQAVKNHSLPLPDKKRQQEIVNELRPHNEKILRLKEEIALLRKILKA
;
A
#
# COMPACT_ATOMS: atom_id res chain seq x y z
N MET A 1 -56.87 -32.64 5.47
CA MET A 1 -55.40 -32.49 5.37
C MET A 1 -55.12 -31.01 5.53
N GLN A 2 -54.67 -30.58 6.72
CA GLN A 2 -54.48 -29.16 7.02
C GLN A 2 -53.25 -28.64 6.27
N GLU A 3 -53.43 -27.58 5.50
CA GLU A 3 -52.34 -26.81 4.87
C GLU A 3 -51.54 -26.11 5.98
N GLN A 4 -50.29 -26.53 6.18
CA GLN A 4 -49.36 -25.85 7.07
C GLN A 4 -48.87 -24.58 6.40
N ASP A 5 -49.18 -23.46 7.04
CA ASP A 5 -48.76 -22.13 6.66
C ASP A 5 -47.24 -21.99 6.88
N ILE A 6 -46.45 -22.03 5.80
CA ILE A 6 -45.00 -21.79 5.86
C ILE A 6 -44.77 -20.28 6.05
N SER A 7 -44.88 -19.83 7.31
CA SER A 7 -44.32 -18.55 7.73
C SER A 7 -42.80 -18.68 7.71
N MET A 8 -42.17 -18.18 6.64
CA MET A 8 -40.72 -18.13 6.53
C MET A 8 -40.22 -16.97 7.39
N ASP A 9 -39.66 -17.33 8.55
CA ASP A 9 -39.11 -16.42 9.55
C ASP A 9 -37.92 -15.61 8.97
N ASN A 10 -37.83 -14.29 9.24
CA ASN A 10 -36.84 -13.39 8.64
C ASN A 10 -35.39 -13.83 8.92
N LYS A 11 -35.15 -14.59 10.00
CA LYS A 11 -33.86 -15.23 10.31
C LYS A 11 -33.43 -16.27 9.27
N LYS A 12 -34.35 -17.00 8.64
CA LYS A 12 -34.05 -18.04 7.63
C LYS A 12 -33.71 -17.48 6.25
N ILE A 13 -34.13 -16.26 5.91
CA ILE A 13 -33.79 -15.63 4.61
C ILE A 13 -32.35 -15.09 4.63
N ARG A 14 -31.82 -14.67 5.80
CA ARG A 14 -30.39 -14.37 5.98
C ARG A 14 -29.49 -15.59 5.74
N GLU A 15 -29.96 -16.81 6.04
CA GLU A 15 -29.20 -18.03 5.80
C GLU A 15 -29.01 -18.34 4.31
N ILE A 16 -29.93 -17.93 3.41
CA ILE A 16 -29.78 -18.18 1.96
C ILE A 16 -28.59 -17.40 1.36
N GLY A 17 -28.30 -16.20 1.88
CA GLY A 17 -27.09 -15.44 1.53
C GLY A 17 -25.82 -16.18 1.93
N ASN A 18 -25.81 -16.77 3.13
CA ASN A 18 -24.68 -17.55 3.66
C ASN A 18 -24.53 -18.94 2.98
N ILE A 19 -25.64 -19.55 2.54
CA ILE A 19 -25.65 -20.82 1.79
C ILE A 19 -24.99 -20.64 0.41
N ASN A 20 -25.19 -19.49 -0.25
CA ASN A 20 -24.49 -19.16 -1.49
C ASN A 20 -23.00 -18.88 -1.28
N GLU A 21 -22.58 -18.28 -0.16
CA GLU A 21 -21.15 -18.16 0.19
C GLU A 21 -20.49 -19.54 0.28
N SER A 22 -21.18 -20.52 0.88
CA SER A 22 -20.68 -21.88 1.02
C SER A 22 -20.59 -22.62 -0.32
N LEU A 23 -21.52 -22.36 -1.26
CA LEU A 23 -21.54 -22.96 -2.60
C LEU A 23 -20.48 -22.37 -3.55
N LEU A 24 -20.12 -21.10 -3.38
CA LEU A 24 -19.03 -20.46 -4.14
C LEU A 24 -17.63 -20.98 -3.73
N GLU A 25 -17.52 -21.62 -2.56
CA GLU A 25 -16.27 -22.22 -2.05
C GLU A 25 -16.09 -23.70 -2.41
N ALA A 26 -17.09 -24.33 -3.03
CA ALA A 26 -17.11 -25.77 -3.27
C ALA A 26 -16.93 -26.11 -4.76
N GLN A 27 -15.91 -26.92 -5.08
CA GLN A 27 -15.79 -27.56 -6.40
C GLN A 27 -16.17 -29.04 -6.30
N PRO A 28 -16.88 -29.60 -7.30
CA PRO A 28 -17.15 -31.04 -7.35
C PRO A 28 -15.86 -31.80 -7.67
N LEU A 29 -15.54 -32.80 -6.85
CA LEU A 29 -14.47 -33.76 -7.12
C LEU A 29 -15.11 -34.98 -7.80
N VAL A 30 -14.57 -35.41 -8.94
CA VAL A 30 -14.91 -36.70 -9.55
C VAL A 30 -13.65 -37.55 -9.49
N GLU A 31 -13.65 -38.54 -8.60
CA GLU A 31 -12.62 -39.58 -8.58
C GLU A 31 -13.09 -40.75 -9.44
N ASP A 32 -12.26 -41.12 -10.42
CA ASP A 32 -12.52 -42.25 -11.29
C ASP A 32 -12.63 -43.52 -10.44
N GLU A 33 -13.76 -44.21 -10.59
CA GLU A 33 -14.12 -45.56 -10.08
C GLU A 33 -15.06 -45.68 -8.86
N SER A 34 -15.48 -44.59 -8.20
CA SER A 34 -16.64 -44.68 -7.28
C SER A 34 -17.55 -43.44 -7.38
N VAL A 35 -18.82 -43.67 -7.73
CA VAL A 35 -19.84 -42.61 -7.86
C VAL A 35 -20.25 -42.15 -6.46
N THR A 36 -19.42 -41.34 -5.82
CA THR A 36 -19.72 -40.60 -4.59
C THR A 36 -19.55 -39.11 -4.85
N PHE A 37 -20.63 -38.34 -4.68
CA PHE A 37 -20.59 -36.88 -4.73
C PHE A 37 -20.13 -36.33 -3.37
N GLY A 38 -19.02 -35.61 -3.34
CA GLY A 38 -18.51 -34.93 -2.15
C GLY A 38 -18.06 -33.50 -2.45
N PHE A 39 -18.17 -32.61 -1.44
CA PHE A 39 -17.69 -31.24 -1.50
C PHE A 39 -16.37 -31.11 -0.74
N GLN A 40 -15.35 -30.50 -1.35
CA GLN A 40 -14.07 -30.21 -0.69
C GLN A 40 -13.85 -28.69 -0.60
N THR A 41 -13.55 -28.18 0.61
CA THR A 41 -13.24 -26.76 0.84
C THR A 41 -11.82 -26.47 0.39
N VAL A 42 -11.64 -25.81 -0.76
CA VAL A 42 -10.31 -25.48 -1.28
C VAL A 42 -9.92 -24.07 -0.83
N ARG A 43 -8.86 -23.94 -0.01
CA ARG A 43 -8.18 -22.65 0.22
C ARG A 43 -7.43 -22.24 -1.05
N SER A 44 -8.11 -21.65 -2.03
CA SER A 44 -7.48 -21.12 -3.25
C SER A 44 -7.87 -19.67 -3.56
N ASN A 45 -6.95 -18.97 -4.23
CA ASN A 45 -6.96 -17.54 -4.58
C ASN A 45 -8.05 -17.10 -5.60
N GLY A 46 -9.15 -17.84 -5.76
CA GLY A 46 -10.20 -17.55 -6.75
C GLY A 46 -10.94 -16.23 -6.55
N ARG A 47 -11.00 -15.72 -5.30
CA ARG A 47 -11.66 -14.44 -4.96
C ARG A 47 -11.08 -13.23 -5.70
N LYS A 48 -9.81 -13.29 -6.14
CA LYS A 48 -9.12 -12.15 -6.78
C LYS A 48 -9.49 -11.94 -8.26
N LEU A 49 -10.14 -12.89 -8.91
CA LEU A 49 -10.45 -12.84 -10.35
C LEU A 49 -11.86 -12.31 -10.65
N SER A 50 -12.83 -12.47 -9.73
CA SER A 50 -14.21 -12.01 -9.95
C SER A 50 -14.48 -10.58 -9.45
N GLY A 51 -13.63 -10.03 -8.59
CA GLY A 51 -13.79 -8.66 -8.07
C GLY A 51 -14.97 -8.43 -7.11
N SER A 52 -15.77 -9.47 -6.81
CA SER A 52 -16.91 -9.37 -5.89
C SER A 52 -16.46 -9.65 -4.45
N TYR A 53 -16.46 -8.62 -3.60
CA TYR A 53 -16.11 -8.70 -2.17
C TYR A 53 -17.36 -8.45 -1.31
N TYR A 54 -17.56 -9.29 -0.28
CA TYR A 54 -18.64 -9.10 0.68
C TYR A 54 -18.29 -8.00 1.69
N THR A 55 -19.25 -7.12 1.99
CA THR A 55 -19.11 -6.11 3.05
C THR A 55 -19.77 -6.65 4.34
N PRO A 56 -19.03 -6.84 5.45
CA PRO A 56 -19.60 -7.31 6.70
C PRO A 56 -20.75 -6.43 7.18
N SER A 57 -21.83 -7.04 7.70
CA SER A 57 -23.01 -6.30 8.15
C SER A 57 -22.68 -5.23 9.19
N SER A 58 -21.74 -5.49 10.12
CA SER A 58 -21.30 -4.49 11.09
C SER A 58 -20.69 -3.23 10.47
N LEU A 59 -20.05 -3.36 9.30
CA LEU A 59 -19.51 -2.22 8.55
C LEU A 59 -20.59 -1.50 7.74
N VAL A 60 -21.58 -2.25 7.24
CA VAL A 60 -22.76 -1.68 6.56
C VAL A 60 -23.56 -0.83 7.53
N GLU A 61 -23.92 -1.37 8.71
CA GLU A 61 -24.65 -0.63 9.73
C GLU A 61 -23.89 0.63 10.16
N PHE A 62 -22.61 0.52 10.50
CA PHE A 62 -21.79 1.67 10.90
C PHE A 62 -21.73 2.79 9.86
N LEU A 63 -21.67 2.44 8.56
CA LEU A 63 -21.66 3.42 7.48
C LEU A 63 -23.02 4.10 7.31
N LEU A 64 -24.11 3.34 7.43
CA LEU A 64 -25.47 3.88 7.37
C LEU A 64 -25.76 4.78 8.59
N ASP A 65 -25.28 4.42 9.79
CA ASP A 65 -25.40 5.26 10.99
C ASP A 65 -24.78 6.65 10.78
N LEU A 66 -23.60 6.69 10.17
CA LEU A 66 -22.87 7.93 9.97
C LEU A 66 -23.36 8.76 8.78
N THR A 67 -23.87 8.12 7.73
CA THR A 67 -24.13 8.79 6.44
C THR A 67 -25.59 8.85 6.02
N PHE A 68 -26.41 7.91 6.49
CA PHE A 68 -27.79 7.74 6.04
C PHE A 68 -28.80 8.14 7.10
N ASP A 69 -28.59 7.80 8.37
CA ASP A 69 -29.51 8.15 9.47
C ASP A 69 -29.75 9.66 9.61
N PRO A 70 -28.73 10.55 9.50
CA PRO A 70 -28.97 11.99 9.52
C PRO A 70 -29.88 12.47 8.38
N ILE A 71 -29.92 11.76 7.25
CA ILE A 71 -30.80 12.08 6.11
C ILE A 71 -32.23 11.62 6.41
N LEU A 72 -32.39 10.45 7.05
CA LEU A 72 -33.68 9.94 7.51
C LEU A 72 -34.30 10.85 8.56
N ASP A 73 -33.52 11.29 9.56
CA ASP A 73 -33.98 12.24 10.59
C ASP A 73 -34.50 13.54 9.97
N ASN A 74 -33.76 14.08 9.00
CA ASN A 74 -34.16 15.29 8.27
C ASN A 74 -35.43 15.08 7.42
N ALA A 75 -35.60 13.90 6.83
CA ALA A 75 -36.82 13.56 6.08
C ALA A 75 -38.03 13.42 7.02
N CYS A 76 -37.84 12.78 8.18
CA CYS A 76 -38.84 12.62 9.23
C CYS A 76 -39.27 13.97 9.84
N ALA A 77 -38.39 14.96 9.87
CA ALA A 77 -38.68 16.30 10.39
C ALA A 77 -39.43 17.23 9.41
N ARG A 78 -39.71 16.80 8.17
CA ARG A 78 -40.42 17.63 7.17
C ARG A 78 -41.92 17.72 7.44
N LEU A 79 -42.58 18.71 6.82
CA LEU A 79 -44.04 18.91 6.88
C LEU A 79 -44.87 17.71 6.40
N ASP A 80 -44.33 16.93 5.45
CA ASP A 80 -44.91 15.67 4.96
C ASP A 80 -43.84 14.57 5.00
N PRO A 81 -43.63 13.93 6.18
CA PRO A 81 -42.57 12.94 6.38
C PRO A 81 -42.71 11.70 5.51
N GLU A 82 -43.94 11.23 5.29
CA GLU A 82 -44.22 10.02 4.51
C GLU A 82 -43.82 10.22 3.05
N LYS A 83 -44.20 11.36 2.47
CA LYS A 83 -43.78 11.70 1.11
C LYS A 83 -42.27 11.94 1.03
N ALA A 84 -41.69 12.63 2.02
CA ALA A 84 -40.26 12.91 2.05
C ALA A 84 -39.40 11.64 2.07
N LEU A 85 -39.81 10.62 2.84
CA LEU A 85 -39.11 9.33 2.92
C LEU A 85 -39.26 8.52 1.62
N LEU A 86 -40.44 8.49 1.00
CA LEU A 86 -40.67 7.78 -0.26
C LEU A 86 -40.00 8.45 -1.47
N ASP A 87 -39.73 9.75 -1.39
CA ASP A 87 -39.02 10.50 -2.44
C ASP A 87 -37.49 10.34 -2.36
N LEU A 88 -36.96 9.75 -1.29
CA LEU A 88 -35.53 9.43 -1.19
C LEU A 88 -35.11 8.46 -2.30
N LYS A 89 -33.93 8.73 -2.87
CA LYS A 89 -33.29 7.91 -3.91
C LYS A 89 -31.94 7.44 -3.38
N VAL A 90 -31.84 6.15 -3.10
CA VAL A 90 -30.67 5.49 -2.55
C VAL A 90 -30.00 4.70 -3.67
N CYS A 91 -28.77 5.05 -4.00
CA CYS A 91 -28.00 4.41 -5.05
C CYS A 91 -26.78 3.70 -4.47
N ASP A 92 -26.61 2.42 -4.80
CA ASP A 92 -25.36 1.68 -4.59
C ASP A 92 -24.69 1.43 -5.96
N PRO A 93 -23.64 2.20 -6.30
CA PRO A 93 -22.97 2.11 -7.60
C PRO A 93 -22.00 0.91 -7.69
N ALA A 94 -21.96 0.01 -6.72
CA ALA A 94 -21.23 -1.27 -6.82
C ALA A 94 -21.95 -2.33 -5.98
N CYS A 95 -23.22 -2.57 -6.34
CA CYS A 95 -24.18 -3.12 -5.37
C CYS A 95 -23.94 -4.56 -4.93
N GLY A 96 -23.11 -5.33 -5.64
CA GLY A 96 -22.82 -6.72 -5.30
C GLY A 96 -24.12 -7.52 -5.14
N SER A 97 -24.28 -8.20 -3.99
CA SER A 97 -25.51 -8.92 -3.63
C SER A 97 -26.66 -8.03 -3.11
N GLY A 98 -26.51 -6.71 -3.10
CA GLY A 98 -27.53 -5.75 -2.65
C GLY A 98 -27.56 -5.48 -1.15
N THR A 99 -26.51 -5.80 -0.39
CA THR A 99 -26.52 -5.73 1.09
C THR A 99 -26.77 -4.30 1.61
N PHE A 100 -26.10 -3.28 1.06
CA PHE A 100 -26.34 -1.88 1.43
C PHE A 100 -27.73 -1.41 1.03
N LEU A 101 -28.22 -1.80 -0.15
CA LEU A 101 -29.54 -1.44 -0.63
C LEU A 101 -30.65 -2.01 0.25
N ILE A 102 -30.53 -3.26 0.68
CA ILE A 102 -31.51 -3.91 1.56
C ILE A 102 -31.49 -3.26 2.95
N ALA A 103 -30.31 -3.02 3.52
CA ALA A 103 -30.19 -2.37 4.83
C ALA A 103 -30.75 -0.93 4.81
N ALA A 104 -30.45 -0.15 3.77
CA ALA A 104 -31.02 1.19 3.60
C ALA A 104 -32.55 1.16 3.41
N ALA A 105 -33.07 0.17 2.66
CA ALA A 105 -34.51 0.00 2.47
C ALA A 105 -35.24 -0.32 3.78
N GLN A 106 -34.64 -1.16 4.62
CA GLN A 106 -35.15 -1.51 5.96
C GLN A 106 -35.24 -0.27 6.84
N ARG A 107 -34.20 0.56 6.91
CA ARG A 107 -34.24 1.80 7.72
C ARG A 107 -35.30 2.79 7.24
N ILE A 108 -35.46 3.00 5.92
CA ILE A 108 -36.55 3.85 5.41
C ILE A 108 -37.92 3.22 5.75
N ALA A 109 -38.05 1.90 5.63
CA ALA A 109 -39.30 1.19 5.92
C ALA A 109 -39.67 1.26 7.40
N GLU A 110 -38.71 1.16 8.32
CA GLU A 110 -38.90 1.32 9.77
C GLU A 110 -39.37 2.74 10.12
N CYS A 111 -38.78 3.78 9.52
CA CYS A 111 -39.25 5.16 9.69
C CYS A 111 -40.67 5.35 9.14
N LEU A 112 -40.96 4.83 7.95
CA LEU A 112 -42.29 4.87 7.34
C LEU A 112 -43.32 4.10 8.17
N ASP A 113 -42.95 2.95 8.70
CA ASP A 113 -43.80 2.12 9.56
C ASP A 113 -44.12 2.86 10.86
N THR A 114 -43.14 3.54 11.46
CA THR A 114 -43.34 4.38 12.65
C THR A 114 -44.35 5.50 12.37
N ILE A 115 -44.18 6.24 11.27
CA ILE A 115 -45.08 7.34 10.87
C ILE A 115 -46.50 6.84 10.53
N ARG A 116 -46.60 5.66 9.91
CA ARG A 116 -47.89 5.06 9.49
C ARG A 116 -48.61 4.38 10.65
N SER A 117 -47.87 3.83 11.61
CA SER A 117 -48.40 3.19 12.82
C SER A 117 -49.08 4.20 13.76
N ASP A 118 -48.60 5.46 13.80
CA ASP A 118 -49.28 6.57 14.48
C ASP A 118 -50.64 6.94 13.83
N ARG A 119 -50.85 6.58 12.56
CA ARG A 119 -52.08 6.87 11.80
C ARG A 119 -53.02 5.68 11.63
N ARG A 120 -52.55 4.43 11.82
CA ARG A 120 -53.36 3.22 11.68
C ARG A 120 -53.06 2.23 12.80
N LYS A 121 -54.00 2.09 13.74
CA LYS A 121 -53.96 0.99 14.72
C LYS A 121 -54.28 -0.33 14.01
N GLN A 122 -53.39 -1.31 14.19
CA GLN A 122 -53.54 -2.75 13.94
C GLN A 122 -53.54 -3.22 12.48
N GLN A 123 -52.35 -3.46 11.92
CA GLN A 123 -52.17 -4.49 10.89
C GLN A 123 -50.73 -5.05 10.92
N LYS A 124 -50.57 -6.38 10.94
CA LYS A 124 -49.27 -7.08 11.10
C LYS A 124 -48.37 -7.05 9.85
N ASP A 125 -48.82 -6.46 8.75
CA ASP A 125 -48.13 -6.46 7.44
C ASP A 125 -47.62 -5.08 7.00
N VAL A 126 -47.66 -4.07 7.88
CA VAL A 126 -47.32 -2.67 7.50
C VAL A 126 -45.83 -2.52 7.18
N GLU A 127 -44.94 -3.15 7.96
CA GLU A 127 -43.47 -3.11 7.73
C GLU A 127 -43.07 -3.75 6.39
N ARG A 128 -43.62 -4.93 6.05
CA ARG A 128 -43.37 -5.59 4.75
C ARG A 128 -43.93 -4.78 3.59
N THR A 129 -45.09 -4.18 3.77
CA THR A 129 -45.71 -3.27 2.79
C THR A 129 -44.85 -2.02 2.57
N ALA A 130 -44.34 -1.43 3.65
CA ALA A 130 -43.42 -0.29 3.58
C ALA A 130 -42.11 -0.67 2.89
N LEU A 131 -41.50 -1.80 3.25
CA LEU A 131 -40.26 -2.30 2.64
C LEU A 131 -40.42 -2.57 1.14
N ARG A 132 -41.55 -3.14 0.73
CA ARG A 132 -41.88 -3.36 -0.67
C ARG A 132 -42.10 -2.06 -1.45
N GLU A 133 -42.77 -1.08 -0.85
CA GLU A 133 -42.98 0.24 -1.46
C GLU A 133 -41.67 1.01 -1.65
N VAL A 134 -40.81 1.02 -0.62
CA VAL A 134 -39.48 1.63 -0.65
C VAL A 134 -38.61 0.94 -1.71
N SER A 135 -38.56 -0.39 -1.70
CA SER A 135 -37.73 -1.15 -2.64
C SER A 135 -38.13 -0.91 -4.10
N LYS A 136 -39.42 -0.67 -4.35
CA LYS A 136 -39.95 -0.36 -5.68
C LYS A 136 -39.66 1.09 -6.11
N LYS A 137 -39.56 2.05 -5.20
CA LYS A 137 -39.48 3.48 -5.53
C LYS A 137 -38.11 4.11 -5.32
N SER A 138 -37.34 3.62 -4.37
CA SER A 138 -36.24 4.36 -3.77
C SER A 138 -34.87 3.73 -4.00
N LEU A 139 -34.79 2.44 -4.35
CA LEU A 139 -33.52 1.74 -4.50
C LEU A 139 -33.03 1.72 -5.94
N TYR A 140 -31.74 2.01 -6.11
CA TYR A 140 -31.02 1.97 -7.39
C TYR A 140 -29.67 1.29 -7.17
N GLY A 141 -29.28 0.40 -8.07
CA GLY A 141 -28.06 -0.38 -7.93
C GLY A 141 -27.43 -0.66 -9.27
N VAL A 142 -26.10 -0.62 -9.33
CA VAL A 142 -25.37 -1.01 -10.53
C VAL A 142 -24.19 -1.86 -10.14
N ASP A 143 -23.98 -2.96 -10.86
CA ASP A 143 -22.79 -3.80 -10.70
C ASP A 143 -22.29 -4.30 -12.06
N LEU A 144 -20.97 -4.43 -12.17
CA LEU A 144 -20.30 -4.90 -13.39
C LEU A 144 -20.51 -6.40 -13.61
N ASN A 145 -20.71 -7.16 -12.52
CA ASN A 145 -20.92 -8.59 -12.57
C ASN A 145 -22.42 -8.92 -12.74
N PRO A 146 -22.84 -9.50 -13.89
CA PRO A 146 -24.24 -9.84 -14.12
C PRO A 146 -24.81 -10.84 -13.11
N GLN A 147 -23.97 -11.70 -12.50
CA GLN A 147 -24.41 -12.64 -11.46
C GLN A 147 -24.73 -11.93 -10.15
N ALA A 148 -23.95 -10.90 -9.79
CA ALA A 148 -24.19 -10.08 -8.61
C ALA A 148 -25.50 -9.29 -8.75
N VAL A 149 -25.75 -8.70 -9.92
CA VAL A 149 -27.03 -8.05 -10.25
C VAL A 149 -28.22 -9.01 -10.13
N GLY A 150 -28.09 -10.23 -10.66
CA GLY A 150 -29.12 -11.26 -10.52
C GLY A 150 -29.38 -11.61 -9.05
N LEU A 151 -28.31 -11.79 -8.26
CA LEU A 151 -28.41 -12.10 -6.84
C LEU A 151 -29.03 -10.96 -6.04
N SER A 152 -28.66 -9.70 -6.31
CA SER A 152 -29.24 -8.51 -5.69
C SER A 152 -30.75 -8.44 -5.90
N LYS A 153 -31.23 -8.68 -7.13
CA LYS A 153 -32.67 -8.72 -7.44
C LYS A 153 -33.40 -9.82 -6.67
N VAL A 154 -32.83 -11.02 -6.60
CA VAL A 154 -33.40 -12.13 -5.83
C VAL A 154 -33.45 -11.81 -4.35
N CYS A 155 -32.38 -11.26 -3.77
CA CYS A 155 -32.35 -10.88 -2.36
C CYS A 155 -33.38 -9.80 -2.03
N ILE A 156 -33.55 -8.77 -2.88
CA ILE A 156 -34.58 -7.74 -2.70
C ILE A 156 -35.98 -8.36 -2.80
N TRP A 157 -36.24 -9.22 -3.78
CA TRP A 157 -37.54 -9.90 -3.90
C TRP A 157 -37.84 -10.77 -2.70
N LEU A 158 -36.88 -11.58 -2.22
CA LEU A 158 -37.07 -12.44 -1.05
C LEU A 158 -37.44 -11.64 0.21
N GLN A 159 -36.86 -10.45 0.38
CA GLN A 159 -37.15 -9.57 1.53
C GLN A 159 -38.47 -8.80 1.38
N THR A 160 -39.01 -8.68 0.15
CA THR A 160 -40.21 -7.89 -0.17
C THR A 160 -41.39 -8.73 -0.66
N LEU A 161 -41.31 -10.05 -0.44
CA LEU A 161 -42.38 -11.01 -0.76
C LEU A 161 -43.61 -10.71 0.10
N GLU A 162 -44.74 -10.53 -0.57
CA GLU A 162 -46.06 -10.39 0.05
C GLU A 162 -47.01 -11.41 -0.59
N ARG A 163 -47.89 -11.99 0.24
CA ARG A 163 -48.91 -12.94 -0.25
C ARG A 163 -49.80 -12.26 -1.30
N ASP A 164 -50.11 -13.00 -2.36
CA ASP A 164 -51.01 -12.59 -3.44
C ASP A 164 -50.59 -11.34 -4.23
N LYS A 165 -49.33 -10.89 -4.11
CA LYS A 165 -48.76 -9.81 -4.93
C LYS A 165 -47.65 -10.35 -5.84
N PRO A 166 -47.65 -10.03 -7.15
CA PRO A 166 -46.62 -10.49 -8.08
C PRO A 166 -45.26 -9.86 -7.77
N LEU A 167 -44.14 -10.46 -8.17
CA LEU A 167 -42.83 -9.79 -8.11
C LEU A 167 -42.87 -8.48 -8.92
N PHE A 168 -42.29 -7.40 -8.39
CA PHE A 168 -42.25 -6.11 -9.08
C PHE A 168 -40.98 -5.99 -9.94
N PRO A 169 -41.03 -5.28 -11.06
CA PRO A 169 -39.88 -5.13 -11.95
C PRO A 169 -38.76 -4.35 -11.24
N LEU A 170 -37.54 -4.88 -11.31
CA LEU A 170 -36.31 -4.26 -10.80
C LEU A 170 -35.31 -3.93 -11.91
N ASP A 171 -35.61 -4.21 -13.18
CA ASP A 171 -34.65 -4.05 -14.29
C ASP A 171 -34.26 -2.59 -14.54
N ASP A 172 -35.15 -1.64 -14.22
CA ASP A 172 -34.85 -0.22 -14.33
C ASP A 172 -34.11 0.35 -13.11
N HIS A 173 -34.11 -0.39 -12.01
CA HIS A 173 -33.56 0.01 -10.71
C HIS A 173 -32.20 -0.63 -10.44
N ILE A 174 -32.06 -1.93 -10.74
CA ILE A 174 -30.83 -2.70 -10.55
C ILE A 174 -30.30 -3.15 -11.92
N LYS A 175 -29.20 -2.55 -12.38
CA LYS A 175 -28.66 -2.74 -13.74
C LYS A 175 -27.28 -3.39 -13.74
N CYS A 176 -27.10 -4.32 -14.67
CA CYS A 176 -25.75 -4.77 -15.04
C CYS A 176 -25.13 -3.66 -15.88
N GLY A 177 -24.00 -3.14 -15.42
CA GLY A 177 -23.36 -2.01 -16.05
C GLY A 177 -22.17 -1.54 -15.25
N ASN A 178 -21.38 -0.68 -15.87
CA ASN A 178 -20.30 -0.02 -15.17
C ASN A 178 -20.80 1.35 -14.71
N SER A 179 -21.01 1.50 -13.41
CA SER A 179 -21.51 2.73 -12.77
C SER A 179 -20.63 3.96 -13.02
N LEU A 180 -19.36 3.74 -13.36
CA LEU A 180 -18.41 4.81 -13.72
C LEU A 180 -18.45 5.17 -15.22
N LEU A 181 -19.00 4.31 -16.09
CA LEU A 181 -19.00 4.49 -17.55
C LEU A 181 -20.39 4.71 -18.17
N GLY A 182 -21.49 4.45 -17.44
CA GLY A 182 -22.87 4.61 -17.94
C GLY A 182 -23.36 3.46 -18.83
N ILE A 183 -24.68 3.43 -19.11
CA ILE A 183 -25.41 2.30 -19.72
C ILE A 183 -25.19 2.17 -21.24
N GLU A 184 -24.59 3.16 -21.90
CA GLU A 184 -24.74 3.34 -23.35
C GLU A 184 -23.73 2.56 -24.23
N LEU A 185 -22.74 1.88 -23.65
CA LEU A 185 -21.79 1.07 -24.43
C LEU A 185 -22.17 -0.42 -24.58
N ASP A 186 -23.12 -0.95 -23.80
CA ASP A 186 -23.30 -2.42 -23.72
C ASP A 186 -24.26 -2.98 -24.80
N ARG A 187 -25.14 -2.14 -25.37
CA ARG A 187 -26.07 -2.57 -26.44
C ARG A 187 -25.39 -2.96 -27.76
N ARG A 188 -24.10 -2.66 -27.95
CA ARG A 188 -23.34 -3.07 -29.15
C ARG A 188 -22.64 -4.43 -28.99
N LEU A 189 -22.62 -5.01 -27.78
CA LEU A 189 -21.81 -6.20 -27.48
C LEU A 189 -22.62 -7.49 -27.27
N SER A 190 -23.95 -7.42 -27.15
CA SER A 190 -24.80 -8.60 -26.90
C SER A 190 -25.12 -9.48 -28.11
N ASP A 191 -24.83 -9.06 -29.35
CA ASP A 191 -25.26 -9.76 -30.58
C ASP A 191 -24.27 -10.78 -31.16
N LYS A 192 -23.19 -11.14 -30.45
CA LYS A 192 -22.23 -12.14 -30.96
C LYS A 192 -21.80 -13.15 -29.91
N ARG A 193 -22.67 -14.14 -29.63
CA ARG A 193 -22.29 -15.56 -29.41
C ARG A 193 -23.51 -16.45 -29.08
N CYS A 194 -24.03 -17.17 -30.08
CA CYS A 194 -24.21 -18.63 -30.02
C CYS A 194 -24.70 -19.15 -31.38
N GLY A 195 -23.93 -20.04 -32.02
CA GLY A 195 -24.33 -20.69 -33.26
C GLY A 195 -25.14 -21.96 -33.00
N SER A 196 -26.22 -22.18 -33.75
CA SER A 196 -26.38 -23.33 -34.65
C SER A 196 -27.85 -23.52 -35.09
N LYS A 197 -27.98 -23.97 -36.35
CA LYS A 197 -29.15 -24.51 -37.10
C LYS A 197 -29.87 -23.54 -38.04
N MET A 198 -29.64 -23.77 -39.34
CA MET A 198 -30.55 -23.48 -40.46
C MET A 198 -31.82 -24.35 -40.36
N PRO A 199 -33.02 -23.92 -40.84
CA PRO A 199 -33.26 -23.76 -42.29
C PRO A 199 -34.22 -22.63 -42.75
N ASN A 200 -34.07 -22.29 -44.04
CA ASN A 200 -34.95 -21.58 -44.99
C ASN A 200 -36.39 -21.19 -44.59
N LYS A 201 -36.79 -19.94 -44.89
CA LYS A 201 -37.84 -19.58 -45.87
C LYS A 201 -37.98 -18.06 -46.07
N ASN A 202 -38.17 -17.69 -47.34
CA ASN A 202 -38.57 -16.41 -47.95
C ASN A 202 -39.35 -15.41 -47.07
N ILE A 203 -39.13 -14.10 -47.29
CA ILE A 203 -40.12 -13.16 -47.88
C ILE A 203 -39.65 -11.68 -47.71
N ASP A 204 -39.55 -11.03 -48.88
CA ASP A 204 -39.80 -9.62 -49.23
C ASP A 204 -39.02 -8.43 -48.64
N ASN A 205 -38.17 -7.89 -49.53
CA ASN A 205 -38.14 -6.50 -49.97
C ASN A 205 -39.32 -5.62 -49.52
N LYS A 206 -39.04 -4.64 -48.64
CA LYS A 206 -39.49 -3.23 -48.72
C LYS A 206 -39.18 -2.53 -47.39
N ARG A 207 -38.14 -1.69 -47.39
CA ARG A 207 -38.02 -0.40 -46.66
C ARG A 207 -36.57 0.09 -46.68
N GLU A 208 -35.97 0.16 -47.87
CA GLU A 208 -34.87 1.08 -48.15
C GLU A 208 -35.42 2.17 -49.07
N SER A 209 -35.94 3.23 -48.47
CA SER A 209 -36.07 4.55 -49.09
C SER A 209 -36.72 5.45 -48.06
N HIS A 210 -36.01 6.51 -47.65
CA HIS A 210 -36.39 7.64 -46.79
C HIS A 210 -35.47 7.76 -45.58
N LEU A 211 -34.21 8.10 -45.85
CA LEU A 211 -33.33 8.91 -44.99
C LEU A 211 -32.12 9.34 -45.85
N SER A 212 -32.42 9.91 -47.02
CA SER A 212 -31.47 10.67 -47.85
C SER A 212 -31.61 12.14 -47.48
N GLY A 213 -30.54 12.77 -46.98
CA GLY A 213 -30.45 14.23 -46.87
C GLY A 213 -29.79 14.74 -45.60
N GLU A 214 -30.23 14.30 -44.43
CA GLU A 214 -29.88 15.00 -43.18
C GLU A 214 -28.83 14.30 -42.30
N VAL A 215 -28.47 13.04 -42.59
CA VAL A 215 -27.52 12.27 -41.76
C VAL A 215 -26.04 12.44 -42.19
N LYS A 216 -25.78 13.03 -43.37
CA LYS A 216 -24.40 13.28 -43.85
C LYS A 216 -23.83 14.65 -43.46
N GLN A 217 -24.62 15.53 -42.84
CA GLN A 217 -24.23 16.91 -42.56
C GLN A 217 -23.96 17.21 -41.06
N VAL A 218 -24.06 16.19 -40.20
CA VAL A 218 -23.79 16.32 -38.75
C VAL A 218 -22.37 15.85 -38.36
N LEU A 219 -21.58 15.34 -39.30
CA LEU A 219 -20.21 14.85 -39.04
C LEU A 219 -19.09 15.90 -39.24
N LEU A 220 -19.44 17.17 -39.42
CA LEU A 220 -18.48 18.26 -39.62
C LEU A 220 -18.91 19.51 -38.84
N ASN A 221 -18.68 19.51 -37.51
CA ASN A 221 -18.34 20.68 -36.68
C ASN A 221 -18.45 20.39 -35.18
N PRO A 222 -17.68 21.10 -34.33
CA PRO A 222 -16.22 21.13 -34.25
C PRO A 222 -15.72 20.01 -33.32
N LEU A 223 -14.41 19.73 -33.34
CA LEU A 223 -13.72 19.07 -32.22
C LEU A 223 -14.27 19.67 -30.92
N LEU A 224 -14.98 18.86 -30.14
CA LEU A 224 -15.41 19.23 -28.80
C LEU A 224 -14.18 19.81 -28.10
N SER A 225 -14.31 21.03 -27.58
CA SER A 225 -13.34 21.66 -26.69
C SER A 225 -13.35 20.93 -25.34
N ILE A 226 -13.14 19.61 -25.38
CA ILE A 226 -12.97 18.78 -24.21
C ILE A 226 -11.58 19.10 -23.68
N ASP A 227 -11.58 19.49 -22.42
CA ASP A 227 -10.38 19.83 -21.70
C ASP A 227 -9.61 18.56 -21.36
N LEU A 228 -8.59 18.23 -22.17
CA LEU A 228 -7.66 17.13 -21.91
C LEU A 228 -6.80 17.33 -20.65
N THR A 229 -7.00 18.44 -19.93
CA THR A 229 -6.38 18.69 -18.63
C THR A 229 -7.16 18.08 -17.47
N ASP A 230 -8.42 17.68 -17.71
CA ASP A 230 -9.13 16.79 -16.79
C ASP A 230 -8.47 15.41 -16.82
N ALA A 231 -7.86 15.04 -15.69
CA ALA A 231 -7.19 13.75 -15.52
C ALA A 231 -8.10 12.58 -15.92
N SER A 232 -9.39 12.61 -15.59
CA SER A 232 -10.31 11.52 -15.91
C SER A 232 -10.53 11.36 -17.42
N VAL A 233 -10.50 12.47 -18.18
CA VAL A 233 -10.63 12.44 -19.63
C VAL A 233 -9.36 11.88 -20.26
N LEU A 234 -8.20 12.39 -19.82
CA LEU A 234 -6.90 11.92 -20.27
C LEU A 234 -6.73 10.42 -20.01
N GLU A 235 -7.05 9.96 -18.81
CA GLU A 235 -6.96 8.56 -18.42
C GLU A 235 -7.84 7.66 -19.29
N ARG A 236 -9.09 8.06 -19.55
CA ARG A 236 -10.00 7.30 -20.45
C ARG A 236 -9.45 7.19 -21.86
N TRP A 237 -8.90 8.28 -22.40
CA TRP A 237 -8.32 8.30 -23.74
C TRP A 237 -7.07 7.43 -23.83
N LEU A 238 -6.21 7.47 -22.81
CA LEU A 238 -5.06 6.58 -22.70
C LEU A 238 -5.47 5.12 -22.53
N ASP A 239 -6.52 4.82 -21.76
CA ASP A 239 -7.08 3.47 -21.62
C ASP A 239 -7.48 2.85 -22.97
N GLU A 240 -8.04 3.65 -23.89
CA GLU A 240 -8.35 3.20 -25.24
C GLU A 240 -7.09 2.82 -26.02
N MET A 241 -6.05 3.66 -25.96
CA MET A 241 -4.75 3.34 -26.59
C MET A 241 -4.11 2.10 -25.97
N LEU A 242 -4.19 1.98 -24.64
CA LEU A 242 -3.67 0.84 -23.89
C LEU A 242 -4.35 -0.47 -24.30
N ARG A 243 -5.67 -0.47 -24.52
CA ARG A 243 -6.38 -1.67 -25.03
C ARG A 243 -5.86 -2.14 -26.39
N VAL A 244 -5.33 -1.24 -27.21
CA VAL A 244 -4.77 -1.57 -28.53
C VAL A 244 -3.38 -2.20 -28.42
N VAL A 245 -2.52 -1.70 -27.52
CA VAL A 245 -1.12 -2.16 -27.42
C VAL A 245 -0.92 -3.29 -26.42
N LYS A 246 -1.77 -3.41 -25.40
CA LYS A 246 -1.62 -4.39 -24.31
C LYS A 246 -1.77 -5.81 -24.86
N ASN A 247 -0.81 -6.66 -24.51
CA ASN A 247 -0.67 -8.04 -25.00
C ASN A 247 -0.40 -8.19 -26.51
N VAL A 248 -0.20 -7.09 -27.25
CA VAL A 248 0.12 -7.11 -28.69
C VAL A 248 1.59 -6.78 -28.91
N VAL A 249 2.11 -5.78 -28.20
CA VAL A 249 3.53 -5.41 -28.20
C VAL A 249 4.08 -5.49 -26.78
N SER A 250 5.42 -5.48 -26.63
CA SER A 250 6.03 -5.42 -25.30
C SER A 250 5.63 -4.12 -24.58
N PRO A 251 5.56 -4.11 -23.23
CA PRO A 251 5.20 -2.90 -22.48
C PRO A 251 6.07 -1.68 -22.83
N MET A 252 7.39 -1.87 -23.02
CA MET A 252 8.29 -0.80 -23.45
C MET A 252 7.93 -0.27 -24.84
N LYS A 253 7.78 -1.15 -25.84
CA LYS A 253 7.42 -0.74 -27.22
C LYS A 253 6.04 -0.07 -27.25
N GLY A 254 5.09 -0.51 -26.42
CA GLY A 254 3.78 0.12 -26.28
C GLY A 254 3.86 1.57 -25.81
N LYS A 255 4.68 1.86 -24.79
CA LYS A 255 4.95 3.23 -24.32
C LYS A 255 5.58 4.09 -25.41
N GLU A 256 6.60 3.55 -26.07
CA GLU A 256 7.29 4.22 -27.17
C GLU A 256 6.33 4.62 -28.29
N LEU A 257 5.50 3.68 -28.75
CA LEU A 257 4.53 3.93 -29.82
C LEU A 257 3.53 5.03 -29.46
N ILE A 258 2.91 4.93 -28.27
CA ILE A 258 1.90 5.89 -27.83
C ILE A 258 2.50 7.29 -27.72
N LEU A 259 3.61 7.44 -26.98
CA LEU A 259 4.23 8.73 -26.74
C LEU A 259 4.72 9.40 -28.02
N SER A 260 5.34 8.64 -28.92
CA SER A 260 5.87 9.19 -30.17
C SER A 260 4.77 9.57 -31.16
N LEU A 261 3.69 8.78 -31.26
CA LEU A 261 2.54 9.16 -32.10
C LEU A 261 1.81 10.39 -31.54
N LEU A 262 1.62 10.46 -30.22
CA LEU A 262 1.06 11.64 -29.56
C LEU A 262 1.91 12.88 -29.81
N PHE A 263 3.24 12.76 -29.68
CA PHE A 263 4.13 13.88 -29.91
C PHE A 263 4.15 14.32 -31.37
N TYR A 264 4.12 13.37 -32.32
CA TYR A 264 4.02 13.70 -33.74
C TYR A 264 2.71 14.41 -34.08
N LYS A 265 1.58 13.93 -33.53
CA LYS A 265 0.27 14.60 -33.63
C LYS A 265 0.35 16.03 -33.11
N TYR A 266 0.94 16.21 -31.93
CA TYR A 266 1.12 17.52 -31.31
C TYR A 266 1.89 18.49 -32.20
N LEU A 267 3.05 18.08 -32.74
CA LEU A 267 3.83 18.91 -33.67
C LEU A 267 3.03 19.28 -34.94
N SER A 268 2.26 18.33 -35.47
CA SER A 268 1.42 18.56 -36.63
C SER A 268 0.32 19.58 -36.36
N ASP A 269 -0.36 19.47 -35.21
CA ASP A 269 -1.45 20.39 -34.82
C ASP A 269 -0.94 21.82 -34.57
N LEU A 270 0.27 21.96 -34.00
CA LEU A 270 0.92 23.26 -33.84
C LEU A 270 1.31 23.91 -35.18
N SER A 271 1.51 23.11 -36.21
CA SER A 271 1.90 23.58 -37.53
C SER A 271 0.72 24.10 -38.36
N GLU A 272 -0.47 24.28 -37.75
CA GLU A 272 -1.63 24.89 -38.40
C GLU A 272 -1.45 26.42 -38.60
N PRO A 273 -1.75 26.97 -39.80
CA PRO A 273 -1.42 28.36 -40.15
C PRO A 273 -2.12 29.44 -39.31
N SER A 274 -3.16 29.11 -38.56
CA SER A 274 -3.98 30.05 -37.78
C SER A 274 -3.35 30.45 -36.42
N LEU A 275 -2.26 29.78 -36.00
CA LEU A 275 -1.61 29.94 -34.70
C LEU A 275 -0.21 30.58 -34.79
N LEU A 276 0.14 31.16 -35.94
CA LEU A 276 1.49 31.63 -36.26
C LEU A 276 1.85 32.97 -35.59
N ASP A 277 2.46 32.89 -34.41
CA ASP A 277 3.46 33.87 -33.95
C ASP A 277 4.85 33.19 -33.89
N ASN A 278 5.62 33.40 -34.97
CA ASN A 278 7.08 33.37 -35.17
C ASN A 278 8.08 32.40 -34.49
N GLU A 279 7.72 31.38 -33.71
CA GLU A 279 8.70 30.40 -33.18
C GLU A 279 8.24 28.92 -33.18
N PHE A 280 7.66 28.41 -34.28
CA PHE A 280 7.15 27.03 -34.31
C PHE A 280 7.81 26.08 -35.32
N TYR A 281 7.85 24.81 -34.92
CA TYR A 281 8.40 23.65 -35.62
C TYR A 281 7.82 23.46 -37.01
N ILE A 282 8.66 23.04 -37.96
CA ILE A 282 8.26 22.85 -39.34
C ILE A 282 7.81 21.40 -39.57
N VAL A 283 6.50 21.18 -39.71
CA VAL A 283 5.94 19.96 -40.32
C VAL A 283 5.40 20.32 -41.71
N ARG A 284 6.01 19.77 -42.77
CA ARG A 284 5.56 20.04 -44.14
C ARG A 284 4.10 19.61 -44.33
N PRO A 285 3.30 20.28 -45.17
CA PRO A 285 1.91 19.90 -45.45
C PRO A 285 1.72 18.41 -45.79
N ALA A 286 2.62 17.85 -46.61
CA ALA A 286 2.57 16.43 -47.01
C ALA A 286 2.92 15.44 -45.88
N CYS A 287 3.48 15.92 -44.78
CA CYS A 287 3.84 15.13 -43.60
C CYS A 287 2.86 15.33 -42.45
N ARG A 288 1.86 16.21 -42.56
CA ARG A 288 0.93 16.46 -41.46
C ARG A 288 0.12 15.22 -41.08
N TRP A 289 -0.49 15.26 -39.91
CA TRP A 289 -1.24 14.14 -39.33
C TRP A 289 -2.35 13.63 -40.25
N GLU A 290 -2.96 14.48 -41.08
CA GLU A 290 -3.95 14.09 -42.07
C GLU A 290 -3.39 13.08 -43.09
N ALA A 291 -2.11 13.19 -43.44
CA ALA A 291 -1.45 12.22 -44.31
C ALA A 291 -1.31 10.85 -43.62
N VAL A 292 -1.04 10.84 -42.31
CA VAL A 292 -1.01 9.60 -41.50
C VAL A 292 -2.40 8.97 -41.39
N GLN A 293 -3.43 9.80 -41.18
CA GLN A 293 -4.82 9.37 -41.10
C GLN A 293 -5.32 8.74 -42.40
N THR A 294 -4.93 9.28 -43.55
CA THR A 294 -5.47 8.84 -44.85
C THR A 294 -4.64 7.73 -45.52
N HIS A 295 -3.43 7.45 -45.04
CA HIS A 295 -2.57 6.41 -45.61
C HIS A 295 -3.21 5.00 -45.54
N PRO A 296 -3.16 4.17 -46.60
CA PRO A 296 -3.74 2.83 -46.57
C PRO A 296 -3.06 1.88 -45.56
N VAL A 297 -3.80 0.86 -45.13
CA VAL A 297 -3.30 -0.28 -44.31
C VAL A 297 -2.88 -1.40 -45.26
N ASP A 298 -1.80 -1.18 -46.00
CA ASP A 298 -1.32 -2.06 -47.07
C ASP A 298 0.03 -2.73 -46.75
N GLY A 299 0.48 -2.60 -45.50
CA GLY A 299 1.78 -3.11 -45.05
C GLY A 299 2.89 -2.06 -45.12
N THR A 300 2.64 -0.85 -45.62
CA THR A 300 3.65 0.22 -45.73
C THR A 300 3.44 1.38 -44.75
N LEU A 301 2.36 1.37 -43.94
CA LEU A 301 2.03 2.45 -43.01
C LEU A 301 3.14 2.68 -41.98
N GLY A 302 3.72 1.62 -41.43
CA GLY A 302 4.85 1.74 -40.50
C GLY A 302 6.09 2.39 -41.13
N ASP A 303 6.41 2.09 -42.38
CA ASP A 303 7.55 2.69 -43.08
C ASP A 303 7.26 4.17 -43.39
N PHE A 304 6.03 4.48 -43.80
CA PHE A 304 5.57 5.84 -44.04
C PHE A 304 5.72 6.73 -42.78
N ILE A 305 5.19 6.30 -41.63
CA ILE A 305 5.30 7.04 -40.37
C ILE A 305 6.78 7.22 -39.96
N THR A 306 7.62 6.21 -40.18
CA THR A 306 9.05 6.30 -39.90
C THR A 306 9.74 7.37 -40.77
N ASN A 307 9.34 7.50 -42.04
CA ASN A 307 9.95 8.47 -42.95
C ASN A 307 9.53 9.91 -42.65
N ILE A 308 8.24 10.15 -42.42
CA ILE A 308 7.75 11.51 -42.11
C ILE A 308 8.26 12.02 -40.76
N THR A 309 8.40 11.15 -39.76
CA THR A 309 8.96 11.53 -38.44
C THR A 309 10.43 11.90 -38.56
N ARG A 310 11.22 11.15 -39.36
CA ARG A 310 12.61 11.50 -39.67
C ARG A 310 12.73 12.81 -40.42
N GLU A 311 11.85 13.06 -41.38
CA GLU A 311 11.83 14.33 -42.11
C GLU A 311 11.52 15.50 -41.17
N ALA A 312 10.50 15.37 -40.31
CA ALA A 312 10.20 16.38 -39.29
C ALA A 312 11.41 16.65 -38.37
N ILE A 313 12.15 15.62 -37.94
CA ILE A 313 13.39 15.83 -37.16
C ILE A 313 14.46 16.58 -37.98
N SER A 314 14.63 16.23 -39.26
CA SER A 314 15.67 16.84 -40.10
C SER A 314 15.46 18.34 -40.30
N LEU A 315 14.19 18.78 -40.34
CA LEU A 315 13.80 20.18 -40.45
C LEU A 315 13.87 20.92 -39.12
N ASN A 316 13.92 20.17 -38.01
CA ASN A 316 13.89 20.71 -36.65
C ASN A 316 15.04 20.12 -35.83
N PRO A 317 16.28 20.61 -35.98
CA PRO A 317 17.46 20.05 -35.32
C PRO A 317 17.35 19.90 -33.80
N ASN A 318 16.58 20.77 -33.14
CA ASN A 318 16.31 20.71 -31.70
C ASN A 318 15.54 19.44 -31.27
N LEU A 319 14.82 18.80 -32.20
CA LEU A 319 14.11 17.53 -32.00
C LEU A 319 15.01 16.28 -32.16
N LYS A 320 16.29 16.46 -32.50
CA LYS A 320 17.23 15.34 -32.63
C LYS A 320 17.32 14.57 -31.30
N GLY A 321 17.09 13.26 -31.37
CA GLY A 321 17.02 12.36 -30.22
C GLY A 321 15.62 12.14 -29.62
N ILE A 322 14.58 12.88 -30.07
CA ILE A 322 13.21 12.80 -29.51
C ILE A 322 12.31 11.82 -30.27
N LEU A 323 12.30 11.87 -31.62
CA LEU A 323 11.45 11.01 -32.46
C LEU A 323 12.25 9.95 -33.25
N GLY A 324 13.58 10.06 -33.27
CA GLY A 324 14.44 9.34 -34.22
C GLY A 324 14.76 7.89 -33.83
N PHE A 325 14.36 7.45 -32.65
CA PHE A 325 14.68 6.12 -32.13
C PHE A 325 13.61 5.06 -32.43
N ILE A 326 12.39 5.46 -32.83
CA ILE A 326 11.33 4.51 -33.13
C ILE A 326 11.30 4.20 -34.61
N HIS A 327 11.50 2.92 -34.92
CA HIS A 327 11.22 2.36 -36.22
C HIS A 327 9.84 1.70 -36.19
N TYR A 328 8.84 2.34 -36.81
CA TYR A 328 7.46 1.83 -36.84
C TYR A 328 7.32 0.66 -37.80
N GLY A 329 8.12 0.65 -38.87
CA GLY A 329 8.22 -0.45 -39.83
C GLY A 329 9.19 -1.56 -39.42
N GLU A 330 9.49 -1.74 -38.14
CA GLU A 330 10.54 -2.68 -37.74
C GLU A 330 10.13 -4.13 -38.02
N TYR A 331 11.06 -4.94 -38.54
CA TYR A 331 10.90 -6.38 -38.69
C TYR A 331 11.79 -7.12 -37.69
N LYS A 332 11.24 -8.15 -37.06
CA LYS A 332 11.97 -9.11 -36.23
C LYS A 332 11.52 -10.52 -36.60
N ASP A 333 12.49 -11.40 -36.85
CA ASP A 333 12.23 -12.79 -37.24
C ASP A 333 11.25 -12.93 -38.43
N GLY A 334 11.40 -12.05 -39.43
CA GLY A 334 10.57 -12.02 -40.64
C GLY A 334 9.13 -11.52 -40.44
N LYS A 335 8.77 -11.04 -39.25
CA LYS A 335 7.45 -10.47 -38.95
C LYS A 335 7.57 -9.01 -38.56
N ARG A 336 6.58 -8.20 -38.91
CA ARG A 336 6.48 -6.81 -38.41
C ARG A 336 6.37 -6.87 -36.88
N VAL A 337 7.22 -6.09 -36.19
CA VAL A 337 7.17 -5.92 -34.73
C VAL A 337 5.86 -5.24 -34.32
N VAL A 338 5.38 -4.31 -35.15
CA VAL A 338 4.10 -3.62 -34.99
C VAL A 338 3.33 -3.72 -36.31
N ASN A 339 2.13 -4.30 -36.26
CA ASN A 339 1.30 -4.47 -37.45
C ASN A 339 0.56 -3.17 -37.79
N ASP A 340 0.41 -2.84 -39.08
CA ASP A 340 -0.32 -1.66 -39.56
C ASP A 340 -1.75 -1.56 -39.01
N THR A 341 -2.44 -2.67 -38.75
CA THR A 341 -3.77 -2.66 -38.11
C THR A 341 -3.73 -2.10 -36.69
N VAL A 342 -2.65 -2.34 -35.95
CA VAL A 342 -2.43 -1.79 -34.60
C VAL A 342 -2.16 -0.29 -34.71
N LEU A 343 -1.30 0.11 -35.65
CA LEU A 343 -1.01 1.52 -35.93
C LEU A 343 -2.27 2.28 -36.33
N ARG A 344 -3.09 1.72 -37.23
CA ARG A 344 -4.36 2.31 -37.68
C ARG A 344 -5.30 2.60 -36.52
N LYS A 345 -5.51 1.62 -35.63
CA LYS A 345 -6.36 1.80 -34.44
C LYS A 345 -5.82 2.87 -33.50
N LEU A 346 -4.50 2.93 -33.27
CA LEU A 346 -3.89 3.99 -32.47
C LEU A 346 -4.09 5.36 -33.13
N ILE A 347 -3.89 5.47 -34.44
CA ILE A 347 -4.09 6.71 -35.19
C ILE A 347 -5.54 7.18 -35.07
N GLU A 348 -6.52 6.28 -35.22
CA GLU A 348 -7.94 6.59 -35.06
C GLU A 348 -8.26 7.14 -33.66
N ILE A 349 -7.77 6.49 -32.60
CA ILE A 349 -7.97 6.95 -31.22
C ILE A 349 -7.28 8.29 -30.97
N ILE A 350 -6.03 8.45 -31.41
CA ILE A 350 -5.26 9.70 -31.22
C ILE A 350 -5.91 10.87 -31.97
N SER A 351 -6.55 10.59 -33.10
CA SER A 351 -7.20 11.59 -33.94
C SER A 351 -8.46 12.22 -33.32
N CYS A 352 -9.00 11.64 -32.25
CA CYS A 352 -10.20 12.16 -31.59
C CYS A 352 -10.03 13.56 -30.99
N TYR A 353 -8.79 14.01 -30.76
CA TYR A 353 -8.49 15.28 -30.11
C TYR A 353 -7.49 16.13 -30.90
N ASN A 354 -7.62 17.46 -30.76
CA ASN A 354 -6.64 18.43 -31.22
C ASN A 354 -5.72 18.83 -30.06
N LEU A 355 -4.42 18.57 -30.23
CA LEU A 355 -3.40 18.77 -29.21
C LEU A 355 -2.77 20.16 -29.25
N ALA A 356 -3.12 21.03 -30.22
CA ALA A 356 -2.66 22.42 -30.22
C ALA A 356 -3.06 23.17 -28.92
N HIS A 357 -4.23 22.84 -28.37
CA HIS A 357 -4.73 23.45 -27.13
C HIS A 357 -4.05 22.94 -25.86
N VAL A 358 -3.32 21.82 -25.93
CA VAL A 358 -2.57 21.24 -24.80
C VAL A 358 -1.37 22.11 -24.42
N THR A 359 -0.89 22.99 -25.32
CA THR A 359 0.20 23.96 -25.06
C THR A 359 0.01 24.81 -23.81
N LYS A 360 -1.23 25.05 -23.37
CA LYS A 360 -1.54 25.83 -22.16
C LYS A 360 -1.41 25.01 -20.88
N ASN A 361 -1.23 23.70 -20.96
CA ASN A 361 -1.19 22.82 -19.81
C ASN A 361 0.11 22.00 -19.78
N ILE A 362 0.99 22.38 -18.86
CA ILE A 362 2.27 21.72 -18.62
C ILE A 362 2.10 20.26 -18.15
N ASP A 363 0.96 19.88 -17.58
CA ASP A 363 0.81 18.60 -16.87
C ASP A 363 0.45 17.43 -17.78
N PHE A 364 0.10 17.68 -19.05
CA PHE A 364 -0.36 16.63 -19.97
C PHE A 364 0.69 15.54 -20.22
N TRP A 365 1.93 15.90 -20.51
CA TRP A 365 2.99 14.94 -20.86
C TRP A 365 3.44 14.13 -19.64
N ASP A 366 3.62 14.80 -18.50
CA ASP A 366 3.94 14.18 -17.22
C ASP A 366 2.84 13.18 -16.79
N ASN A 367 1.57 13.59 -16.84
CA ASN A 367 0.44 12.72 -16.49
C ASN A 367 0.31 11.55 -17.46
N THR A 368 0.48 11.79 -18.76
CA THR A 368 0.47 10.73 -19.78
C THR A 368 1.53 9.69 -19.50
N TYR A 369 2.77 10.12 -19.25
CA TYR A 369 3.85 9.19 -19.00
C TYR A 369 3.68 8.43 -17.69
N ALA A 370 3.32 9.12 -16.61
CA ALA A 370 3.04 8.51 -15.32
C ALA A 370 1.94 7.44 -15.42
N TYR A 371 0.88 7.73 -16.18
CA TYR A 371 -0.21 6.81 -16.42
C TYR A 371 0.25 5.56 -17.20
N LEU A 372 1.02 5.75 -18.29
CA LEU A 372 1.57 4.65 -19.08
C LEU A 372 2.55 3.79 -18.27
N LEU A 373 3.34 4.37 -17.36
CA LEU A 373 4.22 3.62 -16.48
C LEU A 373 3.44 2.70 -15.53
N GLN A 374 2.33 3.18 -14.98
CA GLN A 374 1.49 2.43 -14.06
C GLN A 374 0.71 1.29 -14.78
N HIS A 375 0.25 1.53 -16.01
CA HIS A 375 -0.66 0.62 -16.71
C HIS A 375 0.00 -0.28 -17.76
N LEU A 376 1.26 0.01 -18.16
CA LEU A 376 2.16 -0.88 -18.91
C LEU A 376 3.41 -1.20 -18.08
N PRO A 377 3.28 -1.88 -16.93
CA PRO A 377 4.44 -2.29 -16.16
C PRO A 377 5.30 -3.26 -16.97
N ASP A 378 6.61 -3.04 -16.98
CA ASP A 378 7.55 -3.93 -17.64
C ASP A 378 8.27 -4.78 -16.58
N PRO A 379 7.96 -6.08 -16.46
CA PRO A 379 8.55 -6.94 -15.43
C PRO A 379 10.05 -7.21 -15.64
N HIS A 380 10.58 -7.01 -16.86
CA HIS A 380 12.03 -7.14 -17.13
C HIS A 380 12.78 -5.84 -16.82
N ASN A 381 12.12 -4.68 -16.93
CA ASN A 381 12.66 -3.38 -16.52
C ASN A 381 12.36 -2.98 -15.07
N ALA A 382 11.46 -3.68 -14.38
CA ALA A 382 11.36 -3.62 -12.92
C ALA A 382 12.69 -4.01 -12.24
N ALA A 383 13.53 -4.81 -12.92
CA ALA A 383 14.91 -5.12 -12.51
C ALA A 383 15.95 -4.07 -12.96
N GLN A 384 15.62 -3.17 -13.90
CA GLN A 384 16.50 -2.08 -14.35
C GLN A 384 16.30 -0.77 -13.58
N ASN A 385 15.44 -0.76 -12.54
CA ASN A 385 15.33 0.31 -11.55
C ASN A 385 15.12 1.72 -12.14
N GLN A 386 14.35 1.85 -13.22
CA GLN A 386 13.95 3.16 -13.72
C GLN A 386 12.80 3.70 -12.88
N PHE A 387 13.05 4.83 -12.22
CA PHE A 387 12.08 5.52 -11.38
C PHE A 387 11.67 6.83 -12.05
N TYR A 388 10.40 6.96 -12.40
CA TYR A 388 9.83 8.28 -12.65
C TYR A 388 9.67 9.00 -11.32
N THR A 389 10.34 10.15 -11.19
CA THR A 389 10.26 10.97 -9.98
C THR A 389 8.92 11.69 -9.96
N PRO A 390 8.05 11.44 -8.96
CA PRO A 390 6.79 12.16 -8.83
C PRO A 390 7.04 13.67 -8.69
N ARG A 391 6.18 14.48 -9.31
CA ARG A 391 6.34 15.93 -9.35
C ARG A 391 6.49 16.59 -7.98
N ASP A 392 5.71 16.16 -7.01
CA ASP A 392 5.78 16.70 -5.64
C ASP A 392 7.12 16.40 -4.96
N VAL A 393 7.74 15.26 -5.30
CA VAL A 393 9.07 14.89 -4.81
C VAL A 393 10.14 15.69 -5.54
N ALA A 394 10.04 15.83 -6.86
CA ALA A 394 10.94 16.70 -7.64
C ALA A 394 10.89 18.14 -7.13
N ARG A 395 9.69 18.68 -6.88
CA ARG A 395 9.49 20.01 -6.29
C ARG A 395 10.15 20.14 -4.91
N LEU A 396 10.00 19.14 -4.05
CA LEU A 396 10.68 19.11 -2.76
C LEU A 396 12.21 19.20 -2.93
N MET A 397 12.80 18.43 -3.84
CA MET A 397 14.25 18.49 -4.10
C MET A 397 14.72 19.89 -4.49
N VAL A 398 13.99 20.56 -5.38
CA VAL A 398 14.33 21.90 -5.88
C VAL A 398 14.23 22.93 -4.76
N GLU A 399 13.14 22.90 -3.98
CA GLU A 399 12.91 23.78 -2.85
C GLU A 399 13.96 23.59 -1.73
N MET A 400 14.55 22.40 -1.62
CA MET A 400 15.65 22.13 -0.68
C MET A 400 17.01 22.58 -1.21
N ILE A 401 17.29 22.39 -2.49
CA ILE A 401 18.53 22.89 -3.13
C ILE A 401 18.59 24.42 -3.08
N LYS A 402 17.46 25.09 -3.31
CA LYS A 402 17.31 26.55 -3.37
C LYS A 402 18.24 27.20 -4.41
N PRO A 403 17.99 26.99 -5.71
CA PRO A 403 18.79 27.62 -6.74
C PRO A 403 18.70 29.14 -6.69
N THR A 404 19.75 29.82 -7.14
CA THR A 404 19.77 31.28 -7.24
C THR A 404 18.93 31.76 -8.45
N TYR A 405 18.51 33.03 -8.43
CA TYR A 405 17.71 33.61 -9.53
C TYR A 405 18.53 34.54 -10.42
N ASN A 406 19.86 34.53 -10.25
CA ASN A 406 20.72 35.63 -10.72
C ASN A 406 21.27 35.41 -12.14
N GLY A 407 20.82 34.35 -12.84
CA GLY A 407 21.18 34.01 -14.21
C GLY A 407 22.47 33.17 -14.34
N ASN A 408 22.52 32.27 -15.34
CA ASN A 408 23.61 31.31 -15.66
C ASN A 408 23.74 30.04 -14.81
N ASP A 409 22.78 29.73 -13.95
CA ASP A 409 22.79 28.48 -13.17
C ASP A 409 22.72 27.25 -14.09
N ASN A 410 23.66 26.31 -13.91
CA ASN A 410 23.69 25.05 -14.66
C ASN A 410 23.18 23.89 -13.81
N PHE A 411 22.12 23.26 -14.29
CA PHE A 411 21.48 22.12 -13.64
C PHE A 411 21.88 20.83 -14.33
N TYR A 412 22.12 19.78 -13.55
CA TYR A 412 22.44 18.47 -14.07
C TYR A 412 21.65 17.36 -13.40
N ASP A 413 21.18 16.41 -14.21
CA ASP A 413 20.68 15.14 -13.72
C ASP A 413 21.38 13.95 -14.42
N PRO A 414 22.21 13.17 -13.70
CA PRO A 414 22.98 12.05 -14.24
C PRO A 414 22.17 10.78 -14.52
N ALA A 415 20.89 10.75 -14.12
CA ALA A 415 19.97 9.63 -14.38
C ALA A 415 18.58 10.23 -14.62
N CYS A 416 18.51 11.15 -15.61
CA CYS A 416 17.46 12.16 -15.63
C CYS A 416 16.05 11.61 -15.80
N GLY A 417 15.92 10.41 -16.38
CA GLY A 417 14.64 9.88 -16.76
C GLY A 417 13.85 10.96 -17.49
N SER A 418 12.60 11.14 -17.07
CA SER A 418 11.75 12.24 -17.53
C SER A 418 11.26 13.17 -16.41
N GLY A 419 11.52 12.88 -15.13
CA GLY A 419 10.72 13.44 -14.02
C GLY A 419 11.40 14.50 -13.13
N CYS A 420 12.73 14.49 -13.00
CA CYS A 420 13.43 15.44 -12.11
C CYS A 420 13.61 16.82 -12.76
N LEU A 421 13.99 16.84 -14.05
CA LEU A 421 14.18 18.08 -14.80
C LEU A 421 12.84 18.80 -15.08
N SER A 422 11.76 18.06 -15.38
CA SER A 422 10.41 18.61 -15.56
C SER A 422 9.92 19.35 -14.33
N GLY A 423 9.95 18.68 -13.17
CA GLY A 423 9.56 19.27 -11.88
C GLY A 423 10.36 20.54 -11.52
N LEU A 424 11.64 20.56 -11.86
CA LEU A 424 12.53 21.71 -11.68
C LEU A 424 12.13 22.90 -12.58
N SER A 425 11.87 22.68 -13.87
CA SER A 425 11.44 23.75 -14.77
C SER A 425 10.09 24.34 -14.37
N HIS A 426 9.12 23.50 -14.03
CA HIS A 426 7.80 23.99 -13.60
C HIS A 426 7.91 24.86 -12.34
N TYR A 427 8.69 24.43 -11.34
CA TYR A 427 8.93 25.23 -10.16
C TYR A 427 9.55 26.60 -10.51
N LEU A 428 10.57 26.61 -11.37
CA LEU A 428 11.25 27.84 -11.77
C LEU A 428 10.37 28.78 -12.60
N LYS A 429 9.51 28.25 -13.49
CA LYS A 429 8.49 29.03 -14.24
C LYS A 429 7.49 29.71 -13.30
N GLY A 430 7.07 29.02 -12.23
CA GLY A 430 6.14 29.57 -11.25
C GLY A 430 6.71 30.73 -10.41
N LEU A 431 8.03 30.89 -10.40
CA LEU A 431 8.74 31.89 -9.59
C LEU A 431 9.26 33.07 -10.39
N SER A 432 9.39 32.93 -11.71
CA SER A 432 9.99 33.96 -12.55
C SER A 432 9.09 35.18 -12.78
N ASN A 433 7.80 35.18 -12.40
CA ASN A 433 6.84 36.25 -12.73
C ASN A 433 6.91 36.67 -14.23
N GLY A 434 7.34 35.77 -15.12
CA GLY A 434 7.56 36.05 -16.55
C GLY A 434 8.93 36.62 -16.94
N GLN A 435 9.88 36.78 -16.02
CA GLN A 435 11.29 37.09 -16.33
C GLN A 435 12.09 35.79 -16.55
N GLU A 436 12.16 35.35 -17.80
CA GLU A 436 12.99 34.20 -18.20
C GLU A 436 14.49 34.60 -18.13
N ALA A 437 15.19 34.17 -17.09
CA ALA A 437 16.66 34.16 -17.09
C ALA A 437 17.12 32.90 -17.84
N ASP A 438 18.13 33.03 -18.70
CA ASP A 438 18.72 31.89 -19.42
C ASP A 438 19.32 30.90 -18.40
N LYS A 439 18.70 29.72 -18.30
CA LYS A 439 19.20 28.60 -17.49
C LYS A 439 19.42 27.39 -18.38
N ARG A 440 20.44 26.62 -18.02
CA ARG A 440 20.84 25.43 -18.75
C ARG A 440 20.52 24.17 -17.96
N PHE A 441 19.70 23.30 -18.56
CA PHE A 441 19.40 21.98 -18.03
C PHE A 441 20.18 20.93 -18.81
N VAL A 442 20.95 20.12 -18.11
CA VAL A 442 21.70 19.01 -18.68
C VAL A 442 21.19 17.70 -18.09
N GLY A 443 20.86 16.74 -18.93
CA GLY A 443 20.43 15.41 -18.51
C GLY A 443 21.27 14.34 -19.20
N GLN A 444 21.59 13.28 -18.47
CA GLN A 444 22.18 12.06 -19.02
C GLN A 444 21.32 10.87 -18.61
N ASP A 445 20.96 10.01 -19.57
CA ASP A 445 20.24 8.78 -19.30
C ASP A 445 20.61 7.70 -20.33
N LYS A 446 20.54 6.43 -19.93
CA LYS A 446 20.77 5.31 -20.84
C LYS A 446 19.61 5.11 -21.82
N ILE A 447 18.40 5.52 -21.44
CA ILE A 447 17.15 5.28 -22.17
C ILE A 447 16.68 6.53 -22.91
N SER A 448 16.49 6.39 -24.23
CA SER A 448 16.12 7.48 -25.14
C SER A 448 14.78 8.15 -24.83
N ILE A 449 13.76 7.38 -24.43
CA ILE A 449 12.39 7.89 -24.29
C ILE A 449 12.23 8.87 -23.12
N ALA A 450 12.98 8.66 -22.04
CA ALA A 450 12.87 9.48 -20.85
C ALA A 450 13.43 10.89 -21.12
N SER A 451 14.55 10.95 -21.82
CA SER A 451 15.14 12.19 -22.33
C SER A 451 14.18 12.92 -23.30
N ALA A 452 13.56 12.20 -24.23
CA ALA A 452 12.61 12.78 -25.15
C ALA A 452 11.46 13.50 -24.42
N LEU A 453 10.89 12.87 -23.39
CA LEU A 453 9.83 13.43 -22.56
C LEU A 453 10.27 14.66 -21.76
N ALA A 454 11.47 14.63 -21.17
CA ALA A 454 12.01 15.80 -20.48
C ALA A 454 12.07 17.02 -21.41
N LYS A 455 12.53 16.85 -22.65
CA LYS A 455 12.51 17.94 -23.65
C LYS A 455 11.09 18.39 -24.05
N MET A 456 10.11 17.49 -24.08
CA MET A 456 8.71 17.85 -24.35
C MET A 456 8.11 18.70 -23.22
N ASP A 457 8.37 18.33 -21.97
CA ASP A 457 7.79 18.97 -20.79
C ASP A 457 8.45 20.31 -20.44
N LEU A 458 9.78 20.38 -20.51
CA LEU A 458 10.56 21.59 -20.21
C LEU A 458 10.13 22.80 -21.06
N GLY A 459 9.53 22.55 -22.23
CA GLY A 459 9.23 23.55 -23.23
C GLY A 459 10.50 24.08 -23.89
N PHE A 460 10.33 24.94 -24.89
CA PHE A 460 11.45 25.37 -25.75
C PHE A 460 12.14 26.66 -25.29
N SER A 461 11.62 27.33 -24.25
CA SER A 461 12.18 28.59 -23.72
C SER A 461 13.50 28.45 -22.95
N TRP A 462 13.97 27.23 -22.69
CA TRP A 462 15.17 26.96 -21.88
C TRP A 462 16.22 26.19 -22.68
N THR A 463 17.51 26.38 -22.36
CA THR A 463 18.59 25.61 -22.99
C THR A 463 18.63 24.20 -22.38
N VAL A 464 18.18 23.19 -23.13
CA VAL A 464 18.13 21.78 -22.69
C VAL A 464 19.06 20.88 -23.50
N GLU A 465 20.05 20.28 -22.85
CA GLU A 465 20.94 19.29 -23.45
C GLU A 465 20.74 17.91 -22.82
N LEU A 466 20.44 16.92 -23.65
CA LEU A 466 20.23 15.54 -23.19
C LEU A 466 21.17 14.59 -23.93
N TYR A 467 21.79 13.69 -23.17
CA TYR A 467 22.78 12.74 -23.67
C TYR A 467 22.32 11.32 -23.38
N GLN A 468 22.26 10.49 -24.42
CA GLN A 468 21.84 9.09 -24.31
C GLN A 468 23.06 8.17 -24.13
N GLU A 469 23.53 7.99 -22.89
CA GLU A 469 24.73 7.21 -22.57
C GLU A 469 24.65 6.62 -21.16
N ASP A 470 25.44 5.58 -20.88
CA ASP A 470 25.56 5.01 -19.52
C ASP A 470 26.44 5.91 -18.65
N THR A 471 25.86 6.66 -17.71
CA THR A 471 26.58 7.68 -16.93
C THR A 471 27.76 7.16 -16.11
N LEU A 472 27.66 5.96 -15.56
CA LEU A 472 28.76 5.39 -14.78
C LEU A 472 29.92 5.02 -15.69
N ARG A 473 29.66 4.46 -16.88
CA ARG A 473 30.70 4.05 -17.85
C ARG A 473 31.24 5.21 -18.69
N ASN A 474 30.35 6.06 -19.19
CA ASN A 474 30.62 7.14 -20.13
C ASN A 474 30.10 8.48 -19.58
N PRO A 475 30.69 9.04 -18.52
CA PRO A 475 30.21 10.30 -17.93
C PRO A 475 30.43 11.50 -18.85
N LEU A 476 29.63 12.56 -18.69
CA LEU A 476 29.83 13.82 -19.42
C LEU A 476 31.16 14.49 -19.08
N ARG A 477 32.03 14.60 -20.07
CA ARG A 477 33.32 15.27 -19.99
C ARG A 477 33.35 16.53 -20.86
N GLY A 478 34.07 17.55 -20.42
CA GLY A 478 34.33 18.77 -21.19
C GLY A 478 35.43 18.55 -22.22
N ASN A 479 35.75 19.60 -23.00
CA ASN A 479 36.76 19.53 -24.07
C ASN A 479 38.16 19.13 -23.58
N SER A 480 38.48 19.37 -22.30
CA SER A 480 39.74 18.98 -21.67
C SER A 480 39.79 17.51 -21.23
N GLY A 481 38.71 16.74 -21.45
CA GLY A 481 38.56 15.36 -20.97
C GLY A 481 38.22 15.25 -19.48
N LYS A 482 38.16 16.36 -18.73
CA LYS A 482 37.70 16.38 -17.33
C LYS A 482 36.18 16.28 -17.24
N LEU A 483 35.69 15.76 -16.12
CA LEU A 483 34.25 15.72 -15.82
C LEU A 483 33.66 17.15 -15.88
N LYS A 484 32.46 17.30 -16.45
CA LYS A 484 31.74 18.58 -16.39
C LYS A 484 31.24 18.83 -14.96
N ASN A 485 31.28 20.10 -14.53
CA ASN A 485 30.77 20.53 -13.23
C ASN A 485 29.51 21.39 -13.39
N PHE A 486 28.63 21.31 -12.39
CA PHE A 486 27.31 21.93 -12.38
C PHE A 486 27.00 22.53 -11.02
N ASP A 487 26.27 23.64 -11.00
CA ASP A 487 25.94 24.37 -9.77
C ASP A 487 24.89 23.61 -8.95
N TYR A 488 23.97 22.95 -9.65
CA TYR A 488 22.91 22.15 -9.04
C TYR A 488 22.82 20.77 -9.68
N VAL A 489 22.88 19.72 -8.85
CA VAL A 489 22.70 18.35 -9.32
C VAL A 489 21.50 17.70 -8.63
N MET A 490 20.52 17.26 -9.40
CA MET A 490 19.37 16.49 -8.91
C MET A 490 19.45 15.10 -9.47
N ALA A 491 19.25 14.06 -8.66
CA ALA A 491 19.33 12.70 -9.16
C ALA A 491 18.32 11.78 -8.47
N ASN A 492 17.61 10.99 -9.28
CA ASN A 492 16.90 9.80 -8.84
C ASN A 492 17.47 8.58 -9.58
N PRO A 493 18.68 8.13 -9.19
CA PRO A 493 19.35 7.04 -9.88
C PRO A 493 18.63 5.70 -9.67
N PRO A 494 18.96 4.68 -10.47
CA PRO A 494 18.48 3.32 -10.24
C PRO A 494 18.97 2.76 -8.90
N TRP A 495 18.06 2.63 -7.94
CA TRP A 495 18.30 2.08 -6.60
C TRP A 495 18.74 0.62 -6.65
N ASN A 496 19.75 0.23 -5.86
CA ASN A 496 20.27 -1.13 -5.79
C ASN A 496 20.70 -1.69 -7.16
N LEU A 497 21.22 -0.84 -8.06
CA LEU A 497 21.74 -1.29 -9.35
C LEU A 497 22.91 -2.27 -9.13
N SER A 498 22.80 -3.45 -9.76
CA SER A 498 23.81 -4.52 -9.67
C SER A 498 24.51 -4.73 -11.01
N GLY A 499 25.70 -5.35 -10.99
CA GLY A 499 26.44 -5.66 -12.21
C GLY A 499 27.30 -4.51 -12.74
N CYS A 500 27.60 -3.51 -11.91
CA CYS A 500 28.60 -2.49 -12.23
C CYS A 500 30.01 -3.07 -12.05
N ASP A 501 30.77 -3.11 -13.14
CA ASP A 501 32.15 -3.60 -13.13
C ASP A 501 33.03 -2.74 -12.23
N ARG A 502 33.84 -3.39 -11.38
CA ARG A 502 34.74 -2.67 -10.45
C ARG A 502 35.71 -1.75 -11.16
N GLU A 503 36.12 -2.14 -12.36
CA GLU A 503 37.02 -1.38 -13.22
C GLU A 503 36.50 0.02 -13.55
N ILE A 504 35.18 0.24 -13.55
CA ILE A 504 34.60 1.57 -13.75
C ILE A 504 35.05 2.53 -12.63
N TYR A 505 35.13 2.02 -11.40
CA TYR A 505 35.50 2.82 -10.24
C TYR A 505 37.02 2.97 -10.09
N ILE A 506 37.77 1.88 -10.35
CA ILE A 506 39.23 1.86 -10.22
C ILE A 506 39.90 2.77 -11.25
N ASN A 507 39.39 2.79 -12.48
CA ASN A 507 39.99 3.55 -13.57
C ASN A 507 39.57 5.03 -13.59
N ASP A 508 38.73 5.47 -12.64
CA ASP A 508 38.24 6.85 -12.54
C ASP A 508 38.26 7.36 -11.08
N PRO A 509 39.43 7.35 -10.43
CA PRO A 509 39.55 7.67 -9.00
C PRO A 509 39.11 9.10 -8.67
N ASP A 510 39.20 10.02 -9.63
CA ASP A 510 38.73 11.40 -9.49
C ASP A 510 37.22 11.49 -9.22
N ARG A 511 36.43 10.53 -9.76
CA ARG A 511 34.98 10.44 -9.50
C ARG A 511 34.63 9.66 -8.26
N PHE A 512 35.46 8.70 -7.86
CA PHE A 512 35.16 7.77 -6.76
C PHE A 512 36.20 7.84 -5.62
N PRO A 513 36.48 9.04 -5.06
CA PRO A 513 37.55 9.22 -4.09
C PRO A 513 37.23 8.62 -2.70
N TYR A 514 35.96 8.33 -2.41
CA TYR A 514 35.51 7.86 -1.08
C TYR A 514 35.47 6.33 -0.97
N GLY A 515 35.71 5.61 -2.07
CA GLY A 515 35.81 4.15 -2.10
C GLY A 515 34.94 3.49 -3.16
N ILE A 516 35.14 2.18 -3.32
CA ILE A 516 34.47 1.38 -4.34
C ILE A 516 33.20 0.75 -3.76
N PRO A 517 32.01 1.02 -4.32
CA PRO A 517 30.77 0.42 -3.85
C PRO A 517 30.72 -1.09 -4.20
N PRO A 518 29.91 -1.89 -3.48
CA PRO A 518 29.73 -3.31 -3.79
C PRO A 518 29.22 -3.55 -5.22
N THR A 519 29.68 -4.61 -5.89
CA THR A 519 29.22 -4.96 -7.26
C THR A 519 27.72 -5.23 -7.38
N ARG A 520 27.07 -5.54 -6.25
CA ARG A 520 25.62 -5.78 -6.16
C ARG A 520 24.80 -4.52 -5.89
N ASN A 521 25.43 -3.38 -5.61
CA ASN A 521 24.73 -2.13 -5.30
C ASN A 521 25.58 -0.90 -5.66
N ALA A 522 25.14 -0.11 -6.65
CA ALA A 522 25.82 1.10 -7.11
C ALA A 522 25.32 2.41 -6.48
N ASP A 523 24.46 2.39 -5.46
CA ASP A 523 23.82 3.58 -4.88
C ASP A 523 24.85 4.65 -4.45
N TRP A 524 25.86 4.23 -3.69
CA TRP A 524 26.95 5.12 -3.29
C TRP A 524 27.95 5.38 -4.43
N GLY A 525 27.92 4.62 -5.52
CA GLY A 525 28.61 4.99 -6.77
C GLY A 525 27.93 6.18 -7.45
N TRP A 526 26.60 6.18 -7.52
CA TRP A 526 25.82 7.32 -8.03
C TRP A 526 26.00 8.57 -7.19
N VAL A 527 25.97 8.46 -5.85
CA VAL A 527 26.24 9.60 -4.95
C VAL A 527 27.62 10.19 -5.23
N GLN A 528 28.65 9.36 -5.35
CA GLN A 528 29.99 9.84 -5.66
C GLN A 528 30.07 10.55 -7.02
N HIS A 529 29.43 10.00 -8.06
CA HIS A 529 29.35 10.67 -9.36
C HIS A 529 28.65 12.04 -9.27
N VAL A 530 27.56 12.14 -8.51
CA VAL A 530 26.87 13.42 -8.23
C VAL A 530 27.82 14.42 -7.59
N LEU A 531 28.53 14.01 -6.52
CA LEU A 531 29.48 14.88 -5.80
C LEU A 531 30.68 15.30 -6.67
N ALA A 532 31.18 14.39 -7.52
CA ALA A 532 32.25 14.68 -8.46
C ALA A 532 31.80 15.73 -9.50
N SER A 533 30.54 15.67 -9.92
CA SER A 533 29.92 16.57 -10.92
C SER A 533 29.52 17.94 -10.34
N LEU A 534 29.61 18.15 -9.03
CA LEU A 534 29.27 19.45 -8.42
C LEU A 534 30.35 20.51 -8.66
N ASN A 535 29.91 21.75 -8.83
CA ASN A 535 30.74 22.94 -8.72
C ASN A 535 31.39 22.96 -7.33
N LYS A 536 32.73 23.10 -7.29
CA LYS A 536 33.52 22.97 -6.06
C LYS A 536 33.46 24.20 -5.16
N ASP A 537 32.91 25.31 -5.63
CA ASP A 537 32.82 26.54 -4.85
C ASP A 537 31.45 26.73 -4.20
N HIS A 538 30.38 26.32 -4.87
CA HIS A 538 29.01 26.60 -4.45
C HIS A 538 27.97 25.54 -4.85
N GLY A 539 28.42 24.35 -5.26
CA GLY A 539 27.54 23.29 -5.72
C GLY A 539 26.58 22.78 -4.64
N ARG A 540 25.34 22.47 -5.03
CA ARG A 540 24.36 21.78 -4.19
C ARG A 540 23.72 20.61 -4.92
N ALA A 541 23.41 19.55 -4.18
CA ALA A 541 22.73 18.40 -4.76
C ALA A 541 21.59 17.86 -3.91
N ALA A 542 20.65 17.21 -4.59
CA ALA A 542 19.58 16.41 -4.02
C ALA A 542 19.58 15.02 -4.67
N VAL A 543 19.72 13.97 -3.87
CA VAL A 543 19.76 12.58 -4.37
C VAL A 543 18.71 11.74 -3.66
N ILE A 544 17.89 11.02 -4.42
CA ILE A 544 16.89 10.09 -3.88
C ILE A 544 17.42 8.66 -3.96
N LEU A 545 17.34 7.93 -2.85
CA LEU A 545 17.70 6.50 -2.77
C LEU A 545 16.68 5.73 -1.93
N ASP A 546 16.77 4.40 -1.91
CA ASP A 546 16.01 3.60 -0.95
C ASP A 546 16.55 3.76 0.49
N LEU A 547 15.71 3.54 1.51
CA LEU A 547 16.12 3.68 2.91
C LEU A 547 17.33 2.81 3.31
N GLY A 548 17.56 1.69 2.62
CA GLY A 548 18.70 0.81 2.87
C GLY A 548 20.03 1.53 2.73
N ALA A 549 20.16 2.49 1.80
CA ALA A 549 21.39 3.22 1.55
C ALA A 549 21.93 3.95 2.78
N LEU A 550 21.05 4.29 3.73
CA LEU A 550 21.40 4.97 4.97
C LEU A 550 22.11 4.06 6.00
N SER A 551 21.95 2.73 5.92
CA SER A 551 22.38 1.81 6.99
C SER A 551 23.14 0.58 6.49
N ARG A 552 23.06 0.24 5.20
CA ARG A 552 23.72 -0.95 4.64
C ARG A 552 25.22 -0.93 4.94
N GLY A 553 25.73 -2.04 5.47
CA GLY A 553 27.13 -2.17 5.83
C GLY A 553 27.54 -1.57 7.18
N SER A 554 26.66 -0.86 7.90
CA SER A 554 26.93 -0.52 9.31
C SER A 554 26.97 -1.80 10.15
N GLY A 555 27.93 -1.87 11.07
CA GLY A 555 28.32 -3.06 11.83
C GLY A 555 29.23 -4.02 11.06
N SER A 556 29.59 -3.71 9.82
CA SER A 556 30.55 -4.49 9.01
C SER A 556 31.87 -3.75 8.91
N GLU A 557 32.96 -4.46 9.20
CA GLU A 557 34.34 -3.97 9.03
C GLU A 557 34.92 -4.26 7.63
N SER A 558 34.08 -4.76 6.71
CA SER A 558 34.53 -5.01 5.34
C SER A 558 35.03 -3.71 4.68
N PRO A 559 36.22 -3.71 4.04
CA PRO A 559 36.73 -2.55 3.30
C PRO A 559 35.76 -2.05 2.22
N GLU A 560 34.98 -2.96 1.64
CA GLU A 560 34.04 -2.70 0.54
C GLU A 560 32.62 -2.34 1.03
N SER A 561 32.49 -2.05 2.33
CA SER A 561 31.21 -1.68 2.92
C SER A 561 30.80 -0.26 2.50
N GLU A 562 29.53 -0.08 2.09
CA GLU A 562 28.92 1.23 1.87
C GLU A 562 29.09 2.16 3.08
N ARG A 563 29.23 1.60 4.30
CA ARG A 563 29.57 2.33 5.52
C ARG A 563 30.85 3.17 5.39
N ASN A 564 31.89 2.65 4.74
CA ASN A 564 33.17 3.35 4.64
C ASN A 564 33.05 4.57 3.71
N ILE A 565 32.31 4.41 2.60
CA ILE A 565 32.00 5.52 1.68
C ILE A 565 31.16 6.58 2.41
N ARG A 566 30.12 6.15 3.14
CA ARG A 566 29.32 7.05 4.00
C ARG A 566 30.19 7.80 4.99
N LYS A 567 31.03 7.08 5.73
CA LYS A 567 31.95 7.65 6.71
C LYS A 567 32.80 8.77 6.10
N ALA A 568 33.45 8.49 4.97
CA ALA A 568 34.33 9.45 4.33
C ALA A 568 33.58 10.69 3.82
N ILE A 569 32.38 10.53 3.25
CA ILE A 569 31.53 11.66 2.83
C ILE A 569 31.04 12.50 4.02
N ILE A 570 30.71 11.86 5.14
CA ILE A 570 30.29 12.53 6.38
C ILE A 570 31.46 13.31 6.99
N GLU A 571 32.67 12.76 6.94
CA GLU A 571 33.89 13.40 7.44
C GLU A 571 34.34 14.59 6.57
N ASP A 572 34.02 14.56 5.28
CA ASP A 572 34.21 15.69 4.36
C ASP A 572 33.20 16.83 4.59
N ASP A 573 32.22 16.64 5.48
CA ASP A 573 31.25 17.63 5.95
C ASP A 573 30.53 18.38 4.80
N ILE A 574 30.12 17.63 3.78
CA ILE A 574 29.33 18.12 2.63
C ILE A 574 27.87 17.68 2.65
N LEU A 575 27.54 16.64 3.43
CA LEU A 575 26.15 16.23 3.63
C LEU A 575 25.45 17.23 4.56
N ASP A 576 24.40 17.87 4.07
CA ASP A 576 23.68 18.93 4.77
C ASP A 576 22.44 18.41 5.51
N ALA A 577 21.62 17.59 4.84
CA ALA A 577 20.41 17.03 5.43
C ALA A 577 20.02 15.65 4.86
N ILE A 578 19.26 14.90 5.66
CA ILE A 578 18.68 13.60 5.31
C ILE A 578 17.21 13.59 5.70
N ILE A 579 16.37 13.18 4.77
CA ILE A 579 14.92 13.16 4.94
C ILE A 579 14.43 11.75 4.60
N SER A 580 13.82 11.04 5.56
CA SER A 580 13.16 9.77 5.27
C SER A 580 11.72 10.04 4.82
N LEU A 581 11.39 9.56 3.61
CA LEU A 581 10.11 9.76 2.97
C LEU A 581 9.29 8.45 2.96
N PRO A 582 7.96 8.54 3.13
CA PRO A 582 7.02 7.42 3.13
C PRO A 582 7.10 6.47 1.95
N ARG A 583 6.47 5.32 2.18
CA ARG A 583 6.17 4.30 1.17
C ARG A 583 5.22 4.83 0.11
N ASN A 584 5.16 4.15 -1.02
CA ASN A 584 4.17 4.37 -2.08
C ASN A 584 4.21 5.76 -2.76
N LEU A 585 5.28 6.54 -2.62
CA LEU A 585 5.42 7.79 -3.38
C LEU A 585 5.61 7.54 -4.88
N PHE A 586 6.35 6.48 -5.23
CA PHE A 586 6.72 6.16 -6.59
C PHE A 586 5.70 5.25 -7.27
N TYR A 587 5.46 5.45 -8.57
CA TYR A 587 4.55 4.63 -9.37
C TYR A 587 5.02 3.18 -9.53
N THR A 588 6.34 2.96 -9.50
CA THR A 588 6.97 1.66 -9.78
C THR A 588 7.34 0.88 -8.53
N THR A 589 7.30 1.48 -7.33
CA THR A 589 7.67 0.80 -6.09
C THR A 589 6.91 1.32 -4.85
N ALA A 590 6.56 0.38 -3.98
CA ALA A 590 6.00 0.65 -2.66
C ALA A 590 7.08 0.90 -1.59
N ALA A 591 8.36 0.79 -1.94
CA ALA A 591 9.45 1.00 -1.00
C ALA A 591 9.47 2.45 -0.49
N PRO A 592 9.79 2.67 0.80
CA PRO A 592 10.10 4.01 1.29
C PRO A 592 11.47 4.45 0.76
N CYS A 593 11.68 5.76 0.66
CA CYS A 593 12.92 6.33 0.15
C CYS A 593 13.51 7.34 1.13
N CYS A 594 14.74 7.77 0.87
CA CYS A 594 15.35 8.91 1.52
C CYS A 594 15.80 9.93 0.48
N LEU A 595 15.83 11.19 0.92
CA LEU A 595 16.40 12.30 0.19
C LEU A 595 17.67 12.75 0.92
N LEU A 596 18.79 12.80 0.20
CA LEU A 596 20.08 13.28 0.66
C LEU A 596 20.32 14.66 0.05
N ILE A 597 20.57 15.66 0.90
CA ILE A 597 20.90 17.02 0.47
C ILE A 597 22.38 17.27 0.74
N PHE A 598 23.11 17.70 -0.28
CA PHE A 598 24.53 18.07 -0.20
C PHE A 598 24.71 19.55 -0.49
N ASP A 599 25.60 20.19 0.24
CA ASP A 599 25.97 21.59 0.07
C ASP A 599 27.49 21.72 0.20
N ILE A 600 28.19 22.06 -0.88
CA ILE A 600 29.64 22.23 -0.85
C ILE A 600 30.03 23.41 0.05
N ASN A 601 29.16 24.41 0.15
CA ASN A 601 29.35 25.58 0.99
C ASN A 601 28.33 25.65 2.14
N LYS A 602 28.30 24.58 2.96
CA LYS A 602 27.47 24.56 4.17
C LYS A 602 27.67 25.84 4.98
N ARG A 603 26.56 26.40 5.44
CA ARG A 603 26.54 27.54 6.36
C ARG A 603 27.40 27.25 7.58
N GLN A 604 28.21 28.23 7.99
CA GLN A 604 29.20 28.10 9.08
C GLN A 604 28.60 27.57 10.38
N GLU A 605 27.38 27.99 10.73
CA GLU A 605 26.62 27.54 11.91
C GLU A 605 26.31 26.02 11.94
N TYR A 606 26.32 25.36 10.78
CA TYR A 606 26.01 23.93 10.59
C TYR A 606 27.20 23.09 10.10
N LYS A 607 28.41 23.67 10.04
CA LYS A 607 29.62 22.87 9.86
C LYS A 607 29.76 21.84 10.98
N GLY A 608 30.12 20.61 10.62
CA GLY A 608 30.20 19.45 11.50
C GLY A 608 28.85 18.91 11.99
N LYS A 609 27.74 19.25 11.33
CA LYS A 609 26.38 18.84 11.72
C LYS A 609 25.53 18.45 10.52
N VAL A 610 24.64 17.48 10.69
CA VAL A 610 23.66 17.06 9.65
C VAL A 610 22.25 17.17 10.21
N LEU A 611 21.32 17.71 9.42
CA LEU A 611 19.89 17.73 9.78
C LEU A 611 19.25 16.39 9.40
N PHE A 612 18.53 15.78 10.32
CA PHE A 612 17.71 14.58 10.09
C PHE A 612 16.24 14.97 10.19
N ILE A 613 15.43 14.59 9.19
CA ILE A 613 13.98 14.75 9.18
C ILE A 613 13.35 13.37 8.96
N ASP A 614 12.48 12.93 9.88
CA ASP A 614 11.70 11.70 9.74
C ASP A 614 10.26 11.99 9.33
N ALA A 615 9.98 11.89 8.03
CA ALA A 615 8.64 12.05 7.49
C ALA A 615 7.92 10.71 7.22
N LEU A 616 8.50 9.55 7.59
CA LEU A 616 7.98 8.22 7.22
C LEU A 616 6.55 7.95 7.71
N ASN A 617 6.24 8.38 8.94
CA ASN A 617 4.95 8.14 9.58
C ASN A 617 4.05 9.38 9.59
N TYR A 618 4.51 10.48 8.97
CA TYR A 618 3.85 11.77 9.07
C TYR A 618 2.77 11.97 7.99
N MET A 619 2.88 11.28 6.85
CA MET A 619 1.91 11.42 5.76
C MET A 619 0.59 10.67 6.00
N LYS A 620 -0.54 11.32 5.69
CA LYS A 620 -1.86 10.70 5.76
C LYS A 620 -2.03 9.70 4.62
N ARG A 621 -2.43 8.47 4.94
CA ARG A 621 -2.78 7.46 3.92
C ARG A 621 -4.06 7.88 3.20
N SER A 622 -3.99 8.01 1.88
CA SER A 622 -5.17 7.93 1.03
C SER A 622 -5.85 6.57 1.21
N ARG A 623 -7.18 6.55 1.37
CA ARG A 623 -7.97 5.31 1.54
C ARG A 623 -8.19 4.57 0.22
N THR A 624 -7.90 5.20 -0.92
CA THR A 624 -8.36 4.75 -2.26
C THR A 624 -7.23 4.53 -3.27
N SER A 625 -6.02 5.08 -3.05
CA SER A 625 -4.89 4.94 -3.98
C SER A 625 -3.75 4.07 -3.41
N ARG A 626 -3.18 3.19 -4.24
CA ARG A 626 -1.94 2.45 -3.89
C ARG A 626 -0.73 3.36 -3.82
N LYS A 627 -0.77 4.52 -4.49
CA LYS A 627 0.21 5.60 -4.45
C LYS A 627 -0.19 6.65 -3.40
N ILE A 628 0.77 7.20 -2.66
CA ILE A 628 0.58 8.37 -1.80
C ILE A 628 1.15 9.57 -2.55
N ASP A 629 0.38 10.65 -2.65
CA ASP A 629 0.88 11.93 -3.15
C ASP A 629 1.31 12.79 -1.98
N LEU A 630 2.52 13.34 -2.06
CA LEU A 630 3.09 14.21 -1.05
C LEU A 630 2.37 15.56 -1.11
N GLN A 631 1.41 15.78 -0.20
CA GLN A 631 0.53 16.95 -0.23
C GLN A 631 1.31 18.24 0.01
N LYS A 632 0.75 19.37 -0.41
CA LYS A 632 1.40 20.68 -0.26
C LYS A 632 1.75 20.97 1.20
N GLU A 633 0.83 20.74 2.13
CA GLU A 633 1.04 21.00 3.56
C GLU A 633 2.15 20.11 4.16
N GLU A 634 2.27 18.87 3.65
CA GLU A 634 3.30 17.92 4.07
C GLU A 634 4.68 18.36 3.55
N ARG A 635 4.77 18.83 2.30
CA ARG A 635 5.99 19.44 1.76
C ARG A 635 6.40 20.69 2.50
N ASP A 636 5.47 21.63 2.65
CA ASP A 636 5.72 22.93 3.27
C ASP A 636 6.29 22.74 4.68
N ARG A 637 5.81 21.74 5.43
CA ARG A 637 6.35 21.38 6.74
C ARG A 637 7.77 20.80 6.70
N ILE A 638 8.10 19.94 5.71
CA ILE A 638 9.47 19.44 5.52
C ILE A 638 10.41 20.60 5.18
N ILE A 639 9.99 21.49 4.28
CA ILE A 639 10.74 22.68 3.88
C ILE A 639 10.92 23.64 5.05
N GLU A 640 9.88 23.88 5.85
CA GLU A 640 9.96 24.69 7.05
C GLU A 640 10.96 24.10 8.05
N ALA A 641 10.91 22.80 8.32
CA ALA A 641 11.90 22.14 9.18
C ALA A 641 13.33 22.24 8.63
N TYR A 642 13.50 22.11 7.32
CA TYR A 642 14.79 22.29 6.64
C TYR A 642 15.32 23.73 6.74
N ASN A 643 14.43 24.72 6.70
CA ASN A 643 14.77 26.13 6.79
C ASN A 643 15.11 26.54 8.23
N LEU A 644 14.26 26.15 9.19
CA LEU A 644 14.39 26.50 10.60
C LEU A 644 15.53 25.74 11.28
N ARG A 645 15.74 24.46 10.92
CA ARG A 645 16.75 23.55 11.50
C ARG A 645 16.73 23.53 13.04
N LYS A 646 15.54 23.75 13.60
CA LYS A 646 15.25 23.59 15.03
C LYS A 646 14.77 22.17 15.25
N THR A 647 15.19 21.55 16.34
CA THR A 647 14.69 20.24 16.73
C THR A 647 13.19 20.32 16.93
N ILE A 648 12.44 19.54 16.15
CA ILE A 648 11.01 19.32 16.33
C ILE A 648 10.86 17.87 16.77
N LYS A 649 10.30 17.67 17.96
CA LYS A 649 10.05 16.35 18.55
C LYS A 649 9.33 15.44 17.54
N ASP A 650 9.77 14.19 17.46
CA ASP A 650 9.26 13.16 16.55
C ASP A 650 9.35 13.48 15.04
N PHE A 651 10.00 14.59 14.64
CA PHE A 651 10.03 15.02 13.26
C PHE A 651 11.41 15.40 12.73
N CYS A 652 12.20 16.22 13.44
CA CYS A 652 13.54 16.56 12.98
C CYS A 652 14.51 16.89 14.12
N CYS A 653 15.80 16.64 13.88
CA CYS A 653 16.89 16.91 14.81
C CYS A 653 18.19 17.21 14.05
N VAL A 654 19.05 18.07 14.60
CA VAL A 654 20.40 18.32 14.09
C VAL A 654 21.39 17.48 14.89
N ALA A 655 22.10 16.55 14.25
CA ALA A 655 23.11 15.71 14.90
C ALA A 655 24.53 16.13 14.51
N SER A 656 25.46 16.04 15.46
CA SER A 656 26.89 16.29 15.21
C SER A 656 27.55 15.08 14.54
N LEU A 657 28.70 15.29 13.87
CA LEU A 657 29.50 14.18 13.32
C LEU A 657 29.87 13.14 14.39
N LYS A 658 30.09 13.58 15.65
CA LYS A 658 30.35 12.68 16.78
C LYS A 658 29.16 11.77 17.07
N ALA A 659 27.93 12.30 17.08
CA ALA A 659 26.74 11.49 17.26
C ALA A 659 26.54 10.49 16.10
N ILE A 660 26.86 10.91 14.88
CA ILE A 660 26.80 10.04 13.69
C ILE A 660 27.84 8.91 13.77
N SER A 661 29.06 9.22 14.16
CA SER A 661 30.14 8.26 14.36
C SER A 661 29.79 7.23 15.45
N SER A 662 29.19 7.66 16.58
CA SER A 662 28.72 6.76 17.65
C SER A 662 27.63 5.79 17.20
N ASN A 663 26.84 6.16 16.17
CA ASN A 663 25.84 5.30 15.54
C ASN A 663 26.41 4.51 14.35
N ASP A 664 27.73 4.38 14.25
CA ASP A 664 28.42 3.64 13.21
C ASP A 664 28.04 4.09 11.78
N TYR A 665 27.85 5.40 11.62
CA TYR A 665 27.47 6.03 10.36
C TYR A 665 26.18 5.43 9.76
N ASP A 666 25.27 4.93 10.61
CA ASP A 666 23.89 4.62 10.27
C ASP A 666 23.08 5.91 10.26
N LEU A 667 22.73 6.36 9.06
CA LEU A 667 22.14 7.65 8.80
C LEU A 667 20.60 7.65 8.84
N ARG A 668 19.95 6.62 9.40
CA ARG A 668 18.49 6.59 9.49
C ARG A 668 17.96 7.66 10.45
N PRO A 669 17.08 8.59 10.02
CA PRO A 669 16.57 9.67 10.89
C PRO A 669 15.99 9.21 12.23
N VAL A 670 15.35 8.03 12.26
CA VAL A 670 14.79 7.42 13.48
C VAL A 670 15.80 7.23 14.62
N LEU A 671 17.11 7.19 14.35
CA LEU A 671 18.16 7.07 15.36
C LEU A 671 18.49 8.40 16.05
N TYR A 672 18.13 9.53 15.43
CA TYR A 672 18.51 10.87 15.86
C TYR A 672 17.31 11.69 16.34
N VAL A 673 16.12 11.42 15.80
CA VAL A 673 14.88 12.08 16.19
C VAL A 673 14.34 11.38 17.45
N SER A 674 14.45 12.03 18.60
CA SER A 674 14.04 11.49 19.90
C SER A 674 12.51 11.31 19.98
N GLN A 675 12.05 10.06 20.13
CA GLN A 675 10.67 9.77 20.54
C GLN A 675 10.54 9.86 22.06
N GLU A 676 10.10 11.01 22.56
CA GLU A 676 9.47 11.06 23.88
C GLU A 676 7.97 10.75 23.70
N ILE A 677 7.51 9.67 24.32
CA ILE A 677 6.10 9.29 24.36
C ILE A 677 5.31 10.43 25.05
N ASN A 678 4.55 11.21 24.28
CA ASN A 678 3.67 12.24 24.82
C ASN A 678 2.35 11.58 25.26
N ILE A 679 2.32 11.10 26.50
CA ILE A 679 1.08 10.67 27.17
C ILE A 679 0.37 11.96 27.62
N HIS A 680 -0.84 12.21 27.14
CA HIS A 680 -1.70 13.21 27.75
C HIS A 680 -2.00 12.76 29.18
N TYR A 681 -1.41 13.42 30.17
CA TYR A 681 -1.78 13.25 31.57
C TYR A 681 -3.23 13.71 31.75
N ARG A 682 -4.16 12.77 31.95
CA ARG A 682 -5.45 13.07 32.57
C ARG A 682 -5.18 13.33 34.05
N SER A 683 -5.70 14.43 34.58
CA SER A 683 -5.49 14.85 35.97
C SER A 683 -5.99 13.78 36.94
N GLN A 684 -5.18 13.47 37.95
CA GLN A 684 -5.41 12.43 38.96
C GLN A 684 -6.79 12.54 39.64
N HIS A 685 -7.31 13.76 39.82
CA HIS A 685 -8.64 14.00 40.40
C HIS A 685 -9.83 13.56 39.54
N VAL A 686 -9.68 13.44 38.21
CA VAL A 686 -10.75 12.90 37.35
C VAL A 686 -10.83 11.38 37.52
N ILE A 687 -9.68 10.72 37.61
CA ILE A 687 -9.55 9.27 37.79
C ILE A 687 -10.04 8.85 39.19
N GLU A 688 -9.72 9.61 40.24
CA GLU A 688 -10.19 9.35 41.61
C GLU A 688 -11.71 9.50 41.76
N ARG A 689 -12.33 10.41 40.99
CA ARG A 689 -13.78 10.64 41.00
C ARG A 689 -14.55 9.51 40.31
N GLU A 690 -14.05 9.04 39.16
CA GLU A 690 -14.59 7.89 38.44
C GLU A 690 -14.38 6.57 39.22
N LEU A 691 -13.23 6.41 39.91
CA LEU A 691 -12.97 5.28 40.81
C LEU A 691 -13.92 5.25 42.02
N ALA A 692 -14.27 6.42 42.57
CA ALA A 692 -15.22 6.53 43.68
C ALA A 692 -16.64 6.16 43.23
N GLU A 693 -17.07 6.60 42.04
CA GLU A 693 -18.37 6.23 41.45
C GLU A 693 -18.46 4.73 41.10
N VAL A 694 -17.38 4.13 40.61
CA VAL A 694 -17.33 2.69 40.28
C VAL A 694 -17.27 1.80 41.53
N SER A 695 -16.69 2.28 42.63
CA SER A 695 -16.64 1.54 43.90
C SER A 695 -18.00 1.38 44.60
N GLN A 696 -18.98 2.22 44.26
CA GLN A 696 -20.34 2.18 44.82
C GLN A 696 -21.27 1.20 44.07
N ILE A 697 -20.91 0.75 42.87
CA ILE A 697 -21.68 -0.24 42.08
C ILE A 697 -21.16 -1.66 42.40
N ARG A 698 -21.14 -2.00 43.70
CA ARG A 698 -20.96 -3.37 44.19
C ARG A 698 -22.27 -3.80 44.84
N THR A 699 -23.22 -4.26 44.03
CA THR A 699 -24.48 -4.83 44.50
C THR A 699 -24.60 -6.30 44.11
N SER A 700 -24.55 -7.14 45.15
CA SER A 700 -25.21 -8.42 45.40
C SER A 700 -25.15 -9.62 44.44
N ASN A 701 -24.71 -9.52 43.18
CA ASN A 701 -24.57 -10.72 42.31
C ASN A 701 -23.12 -11.20 42.12
N ASP A 702 -22.11 -10.34 42.36
CA ASP A 702 -20.69 -10.67 42.18
C ASP A 702 -20.11 -11.61 43.26
N LEU A 703 -20.82 -11.83 44.37
CA LEU A 703 -20.30 -12.61 45.51
C LEU A 703 -20.27 -14.13 45.26
N LYS A 704 -21.12 -14.68 44.39
CA LYS A 704 -21.18 -16.14 44.16
C LYS A 704 -20.02 -16.70 43.33
N ILE A 705 -19.53 -15.91 42.37
CA ILE A 705 -18.42 -16.29 41.48
C ILE A 705 -17.07 -16.21 42.23
N LEU A 706 -16.94 -15.25 43.16
CA LEU A 706 -15.72 -15.05 43.94
C LEU A 706 -15.59 -15.98 45.14
N GLU A 707 -16.69 -16.47 45.73
CA GLU A 707 -16.65 -17.48 46.80
C GLU A 707 -16.05 -18.82 46.34
N HIS A 708 -16.20 -19.19 45.07
CA HIS A 708 -15.60 -20.42 44.52
C HIS A 708 -14.12 -20.26 44.14
N LEU A 709 -13.58 -19.03 44.14
CA LEU A 709 -12.21 -18.72 43.74
C LEU A 709 -11.28 -18.40 44.93
N HIS A 710 -11.74 -18.52 46.18
CA HIS A 710 -10.94 -18.24 47.38
C HIS A 710 -10.77 -19.46 48.33
N TYR A 711 -9.85 -20.37 47.93
CA TYR A 711 -9.09 -21.37 48.73
C TYR A 711 -9.88 -22.45 49.52
N PRO A 712 -9.27 -23.53 50.08
CA PRO A 712 -8.07 -24.32 49.77
C PRO A 712 -8.39 -25.85 49.68
N SER A 713 -8.24 -26.52 48.54
CA SER A 713 -8.27 -28.00 48.50
C SER A 713 -7.21 -28.55 47.55
N GLU A 714 -6.64 -29.70 47.90
CA GLU A 714 -5.42 -30.29 47.31
C GLU A 714 -5.58 -30.82 45.86
N GLU A 715 -6.68 -30.52 45.15
CA GLU A 715 -6.87 -30.94 43.76
C GLU A 715 -7.38 -29.79 42.86
N PRO A 716 -6.85 -29.63 41.62
CA PRO A 716 -7.28 -28.59 40.70
C PRO A 716 -8.66 -28.92 40.11
N VAL A 717 -9.66 -28.07 40.36
CA VAL A 717 -10.98 -28.17 39.70
C VAL A 717 -10.82 -27.74 38.24
N HIS A 718 -11.20 -28.61 37.31
CA HIS A 718 -11.07 -28.37 35.86
C HIS A 718 -12.07 -27.30 35.38
N SER A 719 -11.68 -26.46 34.41
CA SER A 719 -12.53 -25.38 33.87
C SER A 719 -13.89 -25.86 33.34
N ASP A 720 -13.97 -27.14 32.97
CA ASP A 720 -15.18 -27.75 32.42
C ASP A 720 -16.22 -28.10 33.49
N ASP A 721 -15.79 -28.29 34.75
CA ASP A 721 -16.70 -28.56 35.86
C ASP A 721 -17.35 -27.28 36.39
N ILE A 722 -16.61 -26.16 36.38
CA ILE A 722 -17.17 -24.82 36.62
C ILE A 722 -18.20 -24.47 35.55
N LEU A 723 -17.93 -24.82 34.29
CA LEU A 723 -18.84 -24.59 33.17
C LEU A 723 -20.14 -25.38 33.30
N LYS A 724 -20.07 -26.63 33.78
CA LYS A 724 -21.26 -27.47 34.05
C LYS A 724 -22.14 -26.91 35.17
N ILE A 725 -21.53 -26.44 36.26
CA ILE A 725 -22.26 -25.82 37.39
C ILE A 725 -22.98 -24.56 36.90
N TYR A 726 -22.30 -23.74 36.11
CA TYR A 726 -22.87 -22.49 35.59
C TYR A 726 -24.02 -22.75 34.59
N LEU A 727 -23.86 -23.72 33.70
CA LEU A 727 -24.90 -24.12 32.75
C LEU A 727 -26.10 -24.79 33.44
N SER A 728 -25.92 -25.44 34.60
CA SER A 728 -27.02 -26.05 35.36
C SER A 728 -27.87 -25.03 36.13
N ASP A 729 -27.30 -23.87 36.49
CA ASP A 729 -27.98 -22.80 37.24
C ASP A 729 -28.69 -21.77 36.33
N MET A 730 -28.43 -21.80 35.01
CA MET A 730 -29.05 -20.87 34.06
C MET A 730 -30.52 -21.23 33.81
N SER A 731 -31.42 -20.31 34.17
CA SER A 731 -32.85 -20.40 33.87
C SER A 731 -33.10 -20.18 32.37
N LYS A 732 -33.81 -21.10 31.71
CA LYS A 732 -34.21 -20.95 30.29
C LYS A 732 -35.03 -19.69 30.02
N ASP A 733 -35.68 -19.13 31.04
CA ASP A 733 -36.59 -18.00 30.89
C ASP A 733 -35.86 -16.64 30.93
N ASN A 734 -34.61 -16.57 31.42
CA ASN A 734 -33.83 -15.32 31.59
C ASN A 734 -32.50 -15.29 30.81
N LEU A 735 -32.31 -16.21 29.86
CA LEU A 735 -31.05 -16.42 29.14
C LEU A 735 -30.46 -15.14 28.51
N ASP A 736 -31.32 -14.26 27.98
CA ASP A 736 -30.89 -13.00 27.35
C ASP A 736 -30.34 -11.98 28.36
N GLU A 737 -30.86 -11.96 29.60
CA GLU A 737 -30.34 -11.08 30.66
C GLU A 737 -29.03 -11.61 31.22
N ASP A 738 -28.92 -12.94 31.42
CA ASP A 738 -27.71 -13.58 31.90
C ASP A 738 -26.55 -13.44 30.88
N LEU A 739 -26.83 -13.59 29.58
CA LEU A 739 -25.86 -13.37 28.51
C LEU A 739 -25.39 -11.91 28.41
N ARG A 740 -26.29 -10.93 28.60
CA ARG A 740 -25.93 -9.50 28.65
C ARG A 740 -25.02 -9.20 29.84
N ALA A 741 -25.34 -9.70 31.02
CA ALA A 741 -24.51 -9.53 32.21
C ALA A 741 -23.11 -10.15 32.03
N LEU A 742 -23.02 -11.33 31.40
CA LEU A 742 -21.74 -11.97 31.07
C LEU A 742 -20.91 -11.17 30.06
N LEU A 743 -21.55 -10.58 29.04
CA LEU A 743 -20.89 -9.72 28.07
C LEU A 743 -20.35 -8.44 28.73
N GLU A 744 -21.17 -7.76 29.55
CA GLU A 744 -20.76 -6.57 30.29
C GLU A 744 -19.59 -6.86 31.24
N ASN A 745 -19.62 -7.99 31.96
CA ASN A 745 -18.52 -8.42 32.80
C ASN A 745 -17.26 -8.73 31.99
N SER A 746 -17.38 -9.40 30.85
CA SER A 746 -16.24 -9.67 29.98
C SER A 746 -15.61 -8.39 29.42
N GLU A 747 -16.41 -7.36 29.12
CA GLU A 747 -15.91 -6.06 28.65
C GLU A 747 -15.25 -5.28 29.79
N LYS A 748 -15.84 -5.30 30.99
CA LYS A 748 -15.29 -4.66 32.20
C LYS A 748 -13.94 -5.27 32.60
N SER A 749 -13.83 -6.59 32.67
CA SER A 749 -12.57 -7.28 33.01
C SER A 749 -11.50 -7.04 31.94
N ARG A 750 -11.90 -6.92 30.66
CA ARG A 750 -11.00 -6.51 29.57
C ARG A 750 -10.52 -5.05 29.71
N GLY A 751 -11.39 -4.13 30.14
CA GLY A 751 -11.01 -2.74 30.43
C GLY A 751 -9.98 -2.65 31.55
N GLN A 752 -10.18 -3.42 32.63
CA GLN A 752 -9.24 -3.50 33.76
C GLN A 752 -7.90 -4.12 33.37
N GLU A 753 -7.91 -5.19 32.56
CA GLU A 753 -6.71 -5.84 32.05
C GLU A 753 -5.85 -4.85 31.25
N LEU A 754 -6.48 -4.11 30.33
CA LEU A 754 -5.79 -3.11 29.52
C LEU A 754 -5.19 -1.97 30.37
N ALA A 755 -5.90 -1.50 31.39
CA ALA A 755 -5.42 -0.46 32.29
C ALA A 755 -4.19 -0.93 33.10
N LEU A 756 -4.24 -2.13 33.65
CA LEU A 756 -3.11 -2.72 34.39
C LEU A 756 -1.91 -3.02 33.48
N GLU A 757 -2.14 -3.43 32.22
CA GLU A 757 -1.05 -3.59 31.25
C GLU A 757 -0.34 -2.25 30.96
N ILE A 758 -1.07 -1.14 30.93
CA ILE A 758 -0.51 0.21 30.76
C ILE A 758 0.33 0.60 31.98
N GLU A 759 -0.21 0.47 33.19
CA GLU A 759 0.49 0.78 34.45
C GLU A 759 1.76 -0.07 34.62
N ARG A 760 1.64 -1.39 34.44
CA ARG A 760 2.78 -2.32 34.45
C ARG A 760 3.87 -1.83 33.49
N ARG A 761 3.50 -1.40 32.29
CA ARG A 761 4.46 -0.98 31.26
C ARG A 761 5.21 0.29 31.66
N GLU A 762 4.51 1.29 32.20
CA GLU A 762 5.14 2.52 32.70
C GLU A 762 6.14 2.18 33.81
N ARG A 763 5.74 1.30 34.72
CA ARG A 763 6.59 0.83 35.82
C ARG A 763 7.81 0.07 35.33
N VAL A 764 7.66 -0.87 34.38
CA VAL A 764 8.78 -1.57 33.75
C VAL A 764 9.71 -0.58 33.04
N SER A 765 9.18 0.43 32.35
CA SER A 765 9.98 1.46 31.69
C SER A 765 10.82 2.24 32.70
N HIS A 766 10.22 2.65 33.81
CA HIS A 766 10.91 3.37 34.89
C HIS A 766 12.01 2.49 35.50
N LEU A 767 11.68 1.24 35.85
CA LEU A 767 12.60 0.31 36.49
C LEU A 767 13.75 -0.15 35.60
N LEU A 768 13.60 -0.15 34.27
CA LEU A 768 14.64 -0.61 33.33
C LEU A 768 15.46 0.51 32.69
N PHE A 769 14.87 1.70 32.45
CA PHE A 769 15.55 2.79 31.74
C PHE A 769 16.11 3.88 32.65
N ALA A 770 15.68 3.96 33.91
CA ALA A 770 16.30 4.82 34.92
C ALA A 770 17.54 4.20 35.58
N LEU A 771 17.91 2.96 35.20
CA LEU A 771 19.10 2.30 35.70
C LEU A 771 20.35 2.91 35.04
N ASP A 772 21.21 3.53 35.84
CA ASP A 772 22.56 3.92 35.45
C ASP A 772 23.50 2.70 35.54
N VAL A 773 23.27 1.73 34.64
CA VAL A 773 24.01 0.46 34.60
C VAL A 773 24.51 0.16 33.20
N GLU A 774 25.61 -0.59 33.12
CA GLU A 774 26.19 -1.00 31.85
C GLU A 774 25.16 -1.79 31.01
N ARG A 775 25.12 -1.47 29.71
CA ARG A 775 24.30 -2.19 28.73
C ARG A 775 25.15 -3.22 28.00
N ILE A 776 24.81 -4.49 28.20
CA ILE A 776 25.59 -5.62 27.70
C ILE A 776 24.81 -6.29 26.54
N PRO A 777 25.46 -6.60 25.40
CA PRO A 777 24.82 -7.37 24.34
C PRO A 777 24.36 -8.74 24.84
N LEU A 778 23.13 -9.16 24.51
CA LEU A 778 22.54 -10.42 24.96
C LEU A 778 23.43 -11.64 24.70
N LYS A 779 24.18 -11.67 23.58
CA LYS A 779 25.13 -12.75 23.27
C LYS A 779 26.25 -12.95 24.30
N LYS A 780 26.53 -11.95 25.15
CA LYS A 780 27.56 -12.04 26.19
C LYS A 780 27.04 -12.65 27.50
N CYS A 781 25.73 -12.61 27.74
CA CYS A 781 25.09 -13.07 28.98
C CYS A 781 23.97 -14.11 28.74
N ALA A 782 23.75 -14.52 27.49
CA ALA A 782 22.78 -15.53 27.11
C ALA A 782 23.19 -16.28 25.83
N ASN A 783 22.90 -17.57 25.78
CA ASN A 783 23.04 -18.39 24.59
C ASN A 783 21.75 -18.35 23.77
N ILE A 784 21.85 -18.01 22.48
CA ILE A 784 20.69 -17.76 21.61
C ILE A 784 20.76 -18.61 20.35
N TYR A 785 19.71 -19.38 20.09
CA TYR A 785 19.62 -20.30 18.96
C TYR A 785 18.29 -20.14 18.22
N SER A 786 18.32 -20.24 16.89
CA SER A 786 17.11 -20.29 16.07
C SER A 786 16.55 -21.71 15.98
N GLY A 787 15.25 -21.83 15.70
CA GLY A 787 14.63 -23.10 15.34
C GLY A 787 14.89 -23.56 13.90
N PHE A 788 14.08 -24.50 13.44
CA PHE A 788 14.13 -25.05 12.09
C PHE A 788 12.74 -25.38 11.52
N THR A 789 12.69 -25.56 10.20
CA THR A 789 11.52 -26.09 9.49
C THR A 789 11.95 -27.29 8.64
N PRO A 790 11.33 -28.47 8.80
CA PRO A 790 11.63 -29.63 7.95
C PRO A 790 11.20 -29.40 6.50
N THR A 791 12.01 -29.88 5.56
CA THR A 791 11.69 -29.88 4.14
C THR A 791 10.56 -30.87 3.82
N LYS A 792 9.89 -30.70 2.66
CA LYS A 792 8.85 -31.63 2.20
C LYS A 792 9.36 -33.08 2.10
N LYS A 793 10.63 -33.26 1.71
CA LYS A 793 11.27 -34.58 1.59
C LYS A 793 11.50 -35.22 2.97
N GLU A 794 11.93 -34.44 3.97
CA GLU A 794 12.12 -34.93 5.34
C GLU A 794 10.79 -35.31 6.01
N LYS A 795 9.71 -34.54 5.77
CA LYS A 795 8.37 -34.88 6.26
C LYS A 795 7.88 -36.21 5.68
N LYS A 796 7.96 -36.35 4.35
CA LYS A 796 7.58 -37.58 3.64
C LYS A 796 8.43 -38.78 4.04
N ALA A 797 9.72 -38.57 4.29
CA ALA A 797 10.61 -39.63 4.78
C ALA A 797 10.25 -40.05 6.22
N ALA A 798 9.92 -39.09 7.10
CA ALA A 798 9.53 -39.37 8.47
C ALA A 798 8.15 -40.03 8.59
N GLU A 799 7.22 -39.75 7.66
CA GLU A 799 5.92 -40.43 7.55
C GLU A 799 6.03 -41.93 7.22
N LEU A 800 7.14 -42.35 6.57
CA LEU A 800 7.44 -43.75 6.25
C LEU A 800 8.06 -44.51 7.44
N TRP A 801 8.52 -43.80 8.48
CA TRP A 801 9.00 -44.42 9.72
C TRP A 801 7.81 -44.64 10.66
N THR A 802 7.19 -45.81 10.54
CA THR A 802 6.09 -46.27 11.38
C THR A 802 6.60 -46.71 12.75
N GLU A 803 6.80 -45.77 13.67
CA GLU A 803 6.72 -45.97 15.14
C GLU A 803 6.69 -44.62 15.92
N GLY A 804 5.91 -43.66 15.40
CA GLY A 804 4.90 -42.95 16.20
C GLY A 804 5.28 -41.92 17.28
N GLU A 805 6.54 -41.60 17.56
CA GLU A 805 6.83 -40.53 18.54
C GLU A 805 6.91 -39.14 17.90
N TYR A 806 6.03 -38.23 18.34
CA TYR A 806 6.01 -36.83 17.95
C TYR A 806 6.33 -35.94 19.15
N ILE A 807 7.11 -34.90 18.93
CA ILE A 807 7.30 -33.80 19.88
C ILE A 807 6.48 -32.58 19.44
N SER A 808 6.08 -31.77 20.42
CA SER A 808 5.50 -30.45 20.20
C SER A 808 6.43 -29.57 19.37
N TRP A 809 5.87 -28.86 18.39
CA TRP A 809 6.60 -27.99 17.46
C TRP A 809 6.02 -26.58 17.42
N VAL A 810 6.62 -25.71 18.22
CA VAL A 810 6.16 -24.35 18.46
C VAL A 810 6.47 -23.42 17.28
N LYS A 811 5.44 -22.73 16.79
CA LYS A 811 5.52 -21.73 15.72
C LYS A 811 5.33 -20.32 16.28
N ALA A 812 5.66 -19.30 15.50
CA ALA A 812 5.54 -17.90 15.93
C ALA A 812 4.10 -17.49 16.31
N GLY A 813 3.08 -18.15 15.72
CA GLY A 813 1.67 -17.94 16.09
C GLY A 813 1.33 -18.43 17.49
N ASP A 814 2.04 -19.42 18.02
CA ASP A 814 1.76 -20.03 19.32
C ASP A 814 2.22 -19.12 20.49
N LEU A 815 3.03 -18.10 20.22
CA LEU A 815 3.54 -17.14 21.22
C LEU A 815 2.48 -16.05 21.57
N GLU A 816 1.19 -16.32 21.36
CA GLU A 816 0.11 -15.45 21.84
C GLU A 816 -0.08 -15.51 23.34
N GLN A 817 0.25 -16.65 23.95
CA GLN A 817 0.22 -16.87 25.39
C GLN A 817 1.62 -16.62 25.99
N GLU A 818 1.70 -16.07 27.21
CA GLU A 818 2.98 -15.88 27.91
C GLU A 818 3.63 -17.22 28.33
N TYR A 819 2.82 -18.27 28.47
CA TYR A 819 3.25 -19.65 28.72
C TYR A 819 2.65 -20.59 27.66
N ILE A 820 3.49 -21.39 27.01
CA ILE A 820 3.05 -22.35 26.00
C ILE A 820 2.83 -23.70 26.67
N LEU A 821 1.57 -23.99 27.01
CA LEU A 821 1.16 -25.25 27.64
C LEU A 821 0.75 -26.31 26.62
N GLU A 822 0.37 -25.89 25.42
CA GLU A 822 0.00 -26.75 24.29
C GLU A 822 0.34 -26.10 22.94
N THR A 823 0.49 -26.90 21.89
CA THR A 823 0.60 -26.43 20.49
C THR A 823 0.04 -27.48 19.55
N GLU A 824 -0.63 -27.04 18.48
CA GLU A 824 -1.09 -27.92 17.40
C GLU A 824 0.08 -28.46 16.56
N GLY A 825 1.23 -27.78 16.56
CA GLY A 825 2.38 -28.18 15.80
C GLY A 825 2.98 -29.47 16.35
N ARG A 826 3.16 -30.47 15.48
CA ARG A 826 3.86 -31.72 15.82
C ARG A 826 4.99 -32.00 14.86
N LEU A 827 6.06 -32.58 15.38
CA LEU A 827 7.26 -32.94 14.64
C LEU A 827 7.70 -34.36 15.03
N PRO A 828 7.98 -35.25 14.07
CA PRO A 828 8.55 -36.57 14.36
C PRO A 828 9.85 -36.45 15.17
N VAL A 829 9.98 -37.24 16.24
CA VAL A 829 11.15 -37.22 17.14
C VAL A 829 12.45 -37.48 16.38
N ILE A 830 12.44 -38.32 15.33
CA ILE A 830 13.62 -38.60 14.51
C ILE A 830 14.21 -37.37 13.79
N LEU A 831 13.43 -36.30 13.62
CA LEU A 831 13.91 -35.04 13.05
C LEU A 831 14.57 -34.13 14.08
N THR A 832 14.52 -34.50 15.35
CA THR A 832 15.08 -33.73 16.47
C THR A 832 16.46 -34.23 16.87
N ARG A 833 17.16 -33.46 17.71
CA ARG A 833 18.46 -33.86 18.29
C ARG A 833 18.47 -33.62 19.80
N ASN A 834 19.24 -34.43 20.51
CA ASN A 834 19.44 -34.30 21.97
C ASN A 834 20.41 -33.17 22.35
N ASP A 835 21.14 -32.60 21.38
CA ASP A 835 22.05 -31.48 21.60
C ASP A 835 21.29 -30.14 21.62
N ILE A 836 21.29 -29.47 22.78
CA ILE A 836 20.62 -28.18 23.00
C ILE A 836 21.21 -27.03 22.17
N CYS A 837 22.43 -27.15 21.62
CA CYS A 837 22.97 -26.11 20.72
C CYS A 837 22.45 -26.26 19.27
N SER A 838 21.81 -27.38 18.94
CA SER A 838 21.27 -27.66 17.61
C SER A 838 20.02 -26.85 17.32
N ARG A 839 19.86 -26.38 16.08
CA ARG A 839 18.58 -25.80 15.61
C ARG A 839 17.43 -26.80 15.63
N ARG A 840 17.75 -28.10 15.63
CA ARG A 840 16.79 -29.22 15.69
C ARG A 840 16.54 -29.74 17.10
N ALA A 841 17.04 -29.06 18.13
CA ALA A 841 16.91 -29.55 19.50
C ALA A 841 15.46 -29.46 20.00
N VAL A 842 15.09 -30.42 20.85
CA VAL A 842 13.95 -30.27 21.74
C VAL A 842 14.38 -29.37 22.90
N ARG A 843 13.62 -28.30 23.13
CA ARG A 843 13.84 -27.34 24.20
C ARG A 843 13.14 -27.83 25.46
N PRO A 844 13.80 -27.82 26.63
CA PRO A 844 13.15 -28.19 27.88
C PRO A 844 12.08 -27.17 28.28
N ILE A 845 11.22 -27.56 29.22
CA ILE A 845 10.34 -26.63 29.93
C ILE A 845 11.15 -25.48 30.54
N ASN A 846 10.48 -24.36 30.76
CA ASN A 846 11.07 -23.11 31.24
C ASN A 846 12.07 -22.45 30.27
N THR A 847 12.10 -22.85 28.99
CA THR A 847 12.91 -22.13 27.98
C THR A 847 12.18 -20.85 27.54
N ILE A 848 12.87 -19.71 27.51
CA ILE A 848 12.34 -18.46 26.93
C ILE A 848 12.44 -18.52 25.40
N VAL A 849 11.33 -18.25 24.72
CA VAL A 849 11.23 -18.21 23.26
C VAL A 849 10.74 -16.85 22.78
N LEU A 850 11.26 -16.40 21.63
CA LEU A 850 10.99 -15.09 21.04
C LEU A 850 10.71 -15.25 19.53
N ALA A 851 9.63 -14.64 19.05
CA ALA A 851 9.34 -14.56 17.62
C ALA A 851 10.27 -13.55 16.93
N ILE A 852 11.06 -14.04 15.97
CA ILE A 852 12.04 -13.26 15.19
C ILE A 852 11.58 -12.94 13.77
N CYS A 853 10.61 -13.71 13.25
CA CYS A 853 10.01 -13.48 11.94
C CYS A 853 8.47 -13.51 12.01
N GLY A 854 7.83 -12.77 11.11
CA GLY A 854 6.37 -12.59 11.05
C GLY A 854 6.05 -11.10 10.88
N GLY A 855 4.85 -10.73 10.43
CA GLY A 855 4.50 -9.29 10.34
C GLY A 855 4.60 -8.57 11.70
N GLY A 856 4.49 -7.23 11.70
CA GLY A 856 4.65 -6.39 12.90
C GLY A 856 3.78 -6.72 14.12
N SER A 857 2.72 -7.52 13.96
CA SER A 857 1.89 -8.03 15.07
C SER A 857 2.50 -9.25 15.79
N THR A 858 3.44 -9.96 15.16
CA THR A 858 3.99 -11.25 15.62
C THR A 858 5.43 -11.12 16.13
N VAL A 859 6.25 -10.27 15.50
CA VAL A 859 7.65 -10.08 15.93
C VAL A 859 7.75 -9.55 17.35
N GLY A 860 8.71 -10.09 18.10
CA GLY A 860 9.00 -9.68 19.47
C GLY A 860 8.04 -10.25 20.51
N LYS A 861 7.02 -11.04 20.12
CA LYS A 861 6.25 -11.85 21.06
C LYS A 861 7.21 -12.79 21.80
N THR A 862 7.09 -12.83 23.12
CA THR A 862 7.94 -13.62 24.02
C THR A 862 7.05 -14.54 24.84
N ALA A 863 7.47 -15.79 25.01
CA ALA A 863 6.78 -16.77 25.84
C ALA A 863 7.77 -17.69 26.56
N VAL A 864 7.30 -18.42 27.56
CA VAL A 864 8.03 -19.50 28.24
C VAL A 864 7.42 -20.84 27.84
N LEU A 865 8.25 -21.83 27.51
CA LEU A 865 7.78 -23.17 27.23
C LEU A 865 7.31 -23.87 28.52
N GLY A 866 6.03 -24.22 28.61
CA GLY A 866 5.49 -25.08 29.67
C GLY A 866 5.57 -26.57 29.33
N ILE A 867 5.86 -26.89 28.07
CA ILE A 867 6.07 -28.26 27.56
C ILE A 867 7.41 -28.36 26.82
N PRO A 868 8.08 -29.52 26.83
CA PRO A 868 9.24 -29.74 25.97
C PRO A 868 8.84 -29.65 24.50
N ALA A 869 9.54 -28.83 23.71
CA ALA A 869 9.16 -28.59 22.32
C ALA A 869 10.35 -28.26 21.41
N ALA A 870 10.30 -28.71 20.16
CA ALA A 870 11.11 -28.13 19.10
C ALA A 870 10.51 -26.77 18.69
N ILE A 871 11.34 -25.86 18.18
CA ILE A 871 10.89 -24.51 17.77
C ILE A 871 11.07 -24.30 16.27
N ASN A 872 10.16 -23.54 15.66
CA ASN A 872 10.20 -23.15 14.25
C ASN A 872 11.32 -22.15 13.96
N GLN A 873 11.79 -22.07 12.71
CA GLN A 873 12.82 -21.10 12.28
C GLN A 873 12.46 -19.62 12.50
N ALA A 874 11.17 -19.30 12.58
CA ALA A 874 10.67 -17.96 12.90
C ALA A 874 10.72 -17.63 14.41
N VAL A 875 11.16 -18.58 15.24
CA VAL A 875 11.28 -18.45 16.69
C VAL A 875 12.73 -18.73 17.09
N CYS A 876 13.28 -17.95 18.01
CA CYS A 876 14.54 -18.26 18.68
C CYS A 876 14.31 -18.58 20.16
N CYS A 877 15.16 -19.43 20.73
CA CYS A 877 15.25 -19.62 22.18
C CYS A 877 16.41 -18.84 22.75
N ILE A 878 16.27 -18.45 24.02
CA ILE A 878 17.26 -17.67 24.77
C ILE A 878 17.49 -18.37 26.10
N TYR A 879 18.73 -18.75 26.36
CA TYR A 879 19.19 -19.36 27.61
C TYR A 879 20.07 -18.38 28.37
N PRO A 880 19.57 -17.77 29.46
CA PRO A 880 20.39 -16.87 30.26
C PRO A 880 21.55 -17.65 30.92
N GLN A 881 22.69 -16.99 31.09
CA GLN A 881 23.77 -17.51 31.94
C GLN A 881 23.40 -17.25 33.39
N GLU A 882 23.09 -18.30 34.15
CA GLU A 882 22.47 -18.22 35.49
C GLU A 882 23.26 -17.38 36.50
N ASP A 883 24.58 -17.31 36.36
CA ASP A 883 25.44 -16.51 37.24
C ASP A 883 25.30 -14.99 37.02
N THR A 884 24.84 -14.57 35.85
CA THR A 884 24.85 -13.15 35.44
C THR A 884 23.46 -12.59 35.16
N LEU A 885 22.56 -13.39 34.60
CA LEU A 885 21.25 -12.95 34.12
C LEU A 885 20.14 -13.81 34.71
N ASP A 886 19.28 -13.17 35.50
CA ASP A 886 18.08 -13.77 36.05
C ASP A 886 17.06 -14.04 34.94
N HIS A 887 16.49 -15.23 34.96
CA HIS A 887 15.55 -15.72 33.94
C HIS A 887 14.26 -14.89 33.90
N SER A 888 13.69 -14.58 35.07
CA SER A 888 12.44 -13.82 35.18
C SER A 888 12.65 -12.36 34.78
N TYR A 889 13.82 -11.80 35.12
CA TYR A 889 14.22 -10.47 34.68
C TYR A 889 14.32 -10.39 33.15
N LEU A 890 14.99 -11.35 32.52
CA LEU A 890 15.09 -11.44 31.06
C LEU A 890 13.71 -11.54 30.40
N PHE A 891 12.82 -12.37 30.94
CA PHE A 891 11.45 -12.49 30.42
C PHE A 891 10.68 -11.16 30.50
N CYS A 892 10.77 -10.44 31.63
CA CYS A 892 10.15 -9.13 31.81
C CYS A 892 10.70 -8.10 30.79
N TYR A 893 12.02 -8.09 30.61
CA TYR A 893 12.71 -7.22 29.67
C TYR A 893 12.24 -7.45 28.22
N LEU A 894 12.25 -8.70 27.77
CA LEU A 894 11.87 -9.06 26.39
C LEU A 894 10.39 -8.78 26.11
N THR A 895 9.52 -9.04 27.09
CA THR A 895 8.09 -8.73 26.99
C THR A 895 7.83 -7.23 26.83
N TYR A 896 8.60 -6.39 27.54
CA TYR A 896 8.57 -4.93 27.33
C TYR A 896 9.05 -4.53 25.93
N MET A 897 10.12 -5.16 25.44
CA MET A 897 10.74 -4.87 24.14
C MET A 897 9.84 -5.23 22.94
N ARG A 898 8.84 -6.09 23.11
CA ARG A 898 7.89 -6.51 22.06
C ARG A 898 7.38 -5.36 21.19
N ARG A 899 6.78 -4.32 21.79
CA ARG A 899 6.21 -3.19 21.01
C ARG A 899 7.28 -2.35 20.31
N ARG A 900 8.49 -2.29 20.87
CA ARG A 900 9.61 -1.57 20.26
C ARG A 900 10.11 -2.31 19.03
N TRP A 901 10.38 -3.61 19.13
CA TRP A 901 10.79 -4.42 17.99
C TRP A 901 9.68 -4.55 16.93
N GLY A 902 8.42 -4.67 17.33
CA GLY A 902 7.29 -4.66 16.40
C GLY A 902 7.23 -3.37 15.57
N ARG A 903 7.44 -2.20 16.21
CA ARG A 903 7.52 -0.90 15.52
C ARG A 903 8.72 -0.79 14.59
N GLU A 904 9.90 -1.24 15.04
CA GLU A 904 11.13 -1.26 14.23
C GLU A 904 10.99 -2.12 12.96
N VAL A 905 10.26 -3.24 13.02
CA VAL A 905 9.96 -4.07 11.84
C VAL A 905 8.93 -3.38 10.93
N THR A 906 7.86 -2.79 11.47
CA THR A 906 6.93 -2.02 10.63
C THR A 906 7.56 -0.77 9.99
N GLY A 907 8.63 -0.24 10.60
CA GLY A 907 9.35 0.98 10.21
C GLY A 907 10.45 0.79 9.15
N GLY A 908 10.59 -0.38 8.52
CA GLY A 908 11.54 -0.57 7.40
C GLY A 908 12.42 -1.81 7.47
N ARG A 909 12.47 -2.53 8.60
CA ARG A 909 13.17 -3.82 8.70
C ARG A 909 12.23 -4.96 8.29
N GLN A 910 12.63 -5.85 7.37
CA GLN A 910 11.73 -6.94 6.94
C GLN A 910 11.41 -7.95 8.06
N ASP A 911 12.36 -8.23 8.97
CA ASP A 911 12.20 -9.12 10.14
C ASP A 911 13.23 -8.78 11.24
N LEU A 912 13.04 -9.28 12.47
CA LEU A 912 14.03 -9.19 13.56
C LEU A 912 15.05 -10.32 13.42
N THR A 913 16.15 -10.10 12.69
CA THR A 913 17.16 -11.17 12.49
C THR A 913 17.72 -11.73 13.81
N LEU A 914 18.10 -13.02 13.84
CA LEU A 914 18.77 -13.65 15.00
C LEU A 914 20.00 -12.84 15.47
N GLN A 915 20.74 -12.26 14.53
CA GLN A 915 21.91 -11.44 14.83
C GLN A 915 21.54 -10.13 15.53
N ALA A 916 20.39 -9.54 15.19
CA ALA A 916 19.87 -8.36 15.87
C ALA A 916 19.49 -8.68 17.33
N VAL A 917 18.87 -9.83 17.59
CA VAL A 917 18.58 -10.28 18.96
C VAL A 917 19.88 -10.49 19.74
N LYS A 918 20.87 -11.17 19.16
CA LYS A 918 22.18 -11.41 19.78
C LYS A 918 22.93 -10.13 20.14
N ASN A 919 22.86 -9.12 19.28
CA ASN A 919 23.55 -7.85 19.48
C ASN A 919 22.73 -6.83 20.30
N HIS A 920 21.48 -7.14 20.65
CA HIS A 920 20.65 -6.24 21.42
C HIS A 920 21.21 -6.06 22.82
N SER A 921 21.36 -4.80 23.24
CA SER A 921 22.01 -4.45 24.50
C SER A 921 20.98 -4.27 25.62
N LEU A 922 20.98 -5.19 26.59
CA LEU A 922 20.13 -5.09 27.78
C LEU A 922 20.88 -4.35 28.90
N PRO A 923 20.21 -3.51 29.71
CA PRO A 923 20.75 -3.06 30.99
C PRO A 923 20.91 -4.27 31.92
N LEU A 924 22.10 -4.47 32.48
CA LEU A 924 22.38 -5.62 33.34
C LEU A 924 22.82 -5.18 34.75
N PRO A 925 21.87 -4.90 35.65
CA PRO A 925 22.20 -4.66 37.06
C PRO A 925 22.61 -5.97 37.76
N ASP A 926 23.10 -5.90 39.00
CA ASP A 926 23.41 -7.10 39.77
C ASP A 926 22.17 -8.01 39.99
N LYS A 927 22.40 -9.29 40.29
CA LYS A 927 21.33 -10.30 40.40
C LYS A 927 20.30 -9.97 41.48
N LYS A 928 20.71 -9.32 42.58
CA LYS A 928 19.81 -8.91 43.66
C LYS A 928 18.84 -7.84 43.13
N ARG A 929 19.36 -6.85 42.42
CA ARG A 929 18.55 -5.78 41.81
C ARG A 929 17.64 -6.32 40.71
N GLN A 930 18.10 -7.29 39.92
CA GLN A 930 17.25 -7.98 38.95
C GLN A 930 16.04 -8.64 39.63
N GLN A 931 16.24 -9.33 40.76
CA GLN A 931 15.17 -9.95 41.54
C GLN A 931 14.23 -8.94 42.20
N GLU A 932 14.75 -7.81 42.71
CA GLU A 932 13.93 -6.71 43.24
C GLU A 932 12.96 -6.18 42.18
N ILE A 933 13.45 -5.96 40.95
CA ILE A 933 12.61 -5.51 39.82
C ILE A 933 11.52 -6.53 39.51
N VAL A 934 11.87 -7.83 39.45
CA VAL A 934 10.90 -8.90 39.22
C VAL A 934 9.83 -8.93 40.32
N ASN A 935 10.24 -8.79 41.58
CA ASN A 935 9.33 -8.80 42.74
C ASN A 935 8.39 -7.60 42.75
N GLU A 936 8.85 -6.43 42.33
CA GLU A 936 8.02 -5.23 42.23
C GLU A 936 6.95 -5.35 41.13
N LEU A 937 7.27 -6.07 40.05
CA LEU A 937 6.35 -6.30 38.94
C LEU A 937 5.38 -7.46 39.19
N ARG A 938 5.71 -8.37 40.11
CA ARG A 938 4.93 -9.58 40.40
C ARG A 938 3.44 -9.31 40.69
N PRO A 939 3.04 -8.34 41.55
CA PRO A 939 1.63 -8.10 41.83
C PRO A 939 0.82 -7.64 40.60
N HIS A 940 1.46 -6.93 39.66
CA HIS A 940 0.82 -6.49 38.42
C HIS A 940 0.65 -7.66 37.46
N ASN A 941 1.70 -8.49 37.33
CA ASN A 941 1.67 -9.69 36.50
C ASN A 941 0.59 -10.68 36.97
N GLU A 942 0.48 -10.91 38.28
CA GLU A 942 -0.52 -11.82 38.87
C GLU A 942 -1.96 -11.31 38.63
N LYS A 943 -2.22 -10.01 38.78
CA LYS A 943 -3.54 -9.43 38.50
C LYS A 943 -3.92 -9.52 37.03
N ILE A 944 -2.98 -9.21 36.14
CA ILE A 944 -3.19 -9.33 34.68
C ILE A 944 -3.48 -10.77 34.29
N LEU A 945 -2.74 -11.73 34.87
CA LEU A 945 -2.97 -13.15 34.62
C LEU A 945 -4.37 -13.59 35.06
N ARG A 946 -4.80 -13.22 36.28
CA ARG A 946 -6.16 -13.52 36.77
C ARG A 946 -7.25 -12.95 35.87
N LEU A 947 -7.10 -11.70 35.42
CA LEU A 947 -8.07 -11.08 34.50
C LEU A 947 -8.10 -11.78 33.14
N LYS A 948 -6.94 -12.23 32.63
CA LYS A 948 -6.88 -13.01 31.39
C LYS A 948 -7.56 -14.37 31.52
N GLU A 949 -7.39 -15.05 32.65
CA GLU A 949 -8.06 -16.31 32.98
C GLU A 949 -9.58 -16.10 33.09
N GLU A 950 -10.01 -15.04 33.76
CA GLU A 950 -11.42 -14.65 33.90
C GLU A 950 -12.06 -14.35 32.53
N ILE A 951 -11.41 -13.54 31.69
CA ILE A 951 -11.87 -13.24 30.32
C ILE A 951 -11.94 -14.52 29.48
N ALA A 952 -10.96 -15.41 29.60
CA ALA A 952 -10.95 -16.67 28.88
C ALA A 952 -12.11 -17.59 29.31
N LEU A 953 -12.40 -17.65 30.61
CA LEU A 953 -13.52 -18.40 31.17
C LEU A 953 -14.86 -17.81 30.72
N LEU A 954 -15.06 -16.50 30.84
CA LEU A 954 -16.27 -15.80 30.39
C LEU A 954 -16.52 -16.02 28.89
N ARG A 955 -15.46 -15.99 28.06
CA ARG A 955 -15.57 -16.31 26.63
C ARG A 955 -15.93 -17.77 26.35
N LYS A 956 -15.42 -18.70 27.16
CA LYS A 956 -15.82 -20.12 27.06
C LYS A 956 -17.30 -20.29 27.41
N ILE A 957 -17.78 -19.62 28.46
CA ILE A 957 -19.19 -19.63 28.87
C ILE A 957 -20.07 -19.01 27.79
N LEU A 958 -19.70 -17.84 27.23
CA LEU A 958 -20.44 -17.17 26.14
C LEU A 958 -20.49 -17.97 24.83
N LYS A 959 -19.52 -18.87 24.62
CA LYS A 959 -19.44 -19.71 23.42
C LYS A 959 -20.23 -21.01 23.55
N ALA A 960 -20.35 -21.52 24.78
CA ALA A 960 -21.18 -22.69 25.10
C ALA A 960 -22.65 -22.30 25.10
#